data_AF-A0A6S6U5C1-F1
#
_entry.id   AF-A0A6S6U5C1-F1
#
_cell.length_a   1.000
_cell.length_b   1.000
_cell.length_c   1.000
_cell.angle_alpha   90.00
_cell.angle_beta   90.00
_cell.angle_gamma   90.00
#
_symmetry.space_group_name_H-M   'P 1'
#
loop_
_entity.id
_entity.type
_entity.pdbx_description
1 polymer ?
#
loop_
_entity_poly.entity_id
_entity_poly.type
_entity_poly.pdbx_seq_one_letter_code
_entity_poly.pdbx_strand_id
1 'polypeptide(L)'
;MRAPKRARKSGSSMITLPRCAPAILNVLVLAVIVLPYLINTVRFGLYPQLEHHYQTSERAEYENASIAVQEAPVAETNMADGMDSVVQNQSMRRMTKEIAGSMAKPAPTPRPKKQAYKKKYDMKAIDPNSMIQTGPGLPNWQSYRSVHLQWSGPVKADETSSLVLVGPTMNLLFKLLGVALLLVLSWRLLGLEKGGLIGRNVGRWFKRNTVRVLPLLLLPALLVGHDPVQAEVIPDQQTLQTLKQRLTEAPECLPDCAQIEHMELAIDGGVLSARLSVHASVDTAIPLPGSQDTWLADDIVLNQQQAQAIRRDAAQQLWLALPAGRHEVQLRGVLPARNSVPLPLALKPHYVSLRSQLDKDWTIAGIRDNGTAESQLQLNRVLSKTEQAKLELEQNILPTFVKVERRLHLGLDWHVETTVKRLTPLDTPLSLNIPLLPNEQPMSEQLSIRQNKVRVNLGAQQMEASWSSRLNPGGQVILQAADNADYLESWYVAVSPVWHLEAEGLPVNRFDRSDAQVSPVWLPWPGEKLTLNITRPEGVAGQTVTIQGSDMTIHSGKRASDVRLNLNIRSSRGVQHMMKLPENAELQELSIDGVTQRIQEGGRELNLTLKPGGQKVAVHWREAEPVGAFYRFPEVDLGLPVVNTNFRMNLPRDRWVVWADGPTMGPAVLFWGVLLALFVVALALGASKLTPLKWWQWFLLGIGLSQTETTLMIVVAGWLVVLALREKFELSLKNWQFNTMQMCVAGLTFIALLVLVVAVGNGLLGMPEMQIAGNGSSAYALNWYQDRSAEILPQPSFISVPMWLYRVLMLLWALWLAVAVLGWLRWGWKAMNVGGLWQSAPPVPRSPVVTDQSGKE
;
A
#
# COMPACT_ATOMS: atom_id res chain seq x y z
N MET A 1 38.96 98.80 -24.62
CA MET A 1 39.82 97.60 -24.79
C MET A 1 39.47 96.55 -23.74
N ARG A 2 38.71 95.53 -24.12
CA ARG A 2 38.46 94.31 -23.34
C ARG A 2 38.95 93.15 -24.19
N ALA A 3 39.98 92.45 -23.75
CA ALA A 3 40.52 91.26 -24.42
C ALA A 3 40.01 89.98 -23.74
N PRO A 4 39.93 88.83 -24.45
CA PRO A 4 38.97 87.78 -24.19
C PRO A 4 39.53 86.52 -23.50
N LYS A 5 38.57 85.72 -23.00
CA LYS A 5 38.68 84.37 -22.41
C LYS A 5 39.45 83.38 -23.29
N ARG A 6 40.38 82.62 -22.69
CA ARG A 6 40.99 81.41 -23.27
C ARG A 6 40.28 80.15 -22.77
N ALA A 7 39.93 79.30 -23.74
CA ALA A 7 39.24 78.02 -23.59
C ALA A 7 40.09 76.95 -22.88
N ARG A 8 39.44 76.13 -22.05
CA ARG A 8 40.02 74.96 -21.37
C ARG A 8 39.72 73.72 -22.21
N LYS A 9 40.78 73.01 -22.65
CA LYS A 9 40.73 71.76 -23.42
C LYS A 9 39.96 70.67 -22.65
N SER A 10 39.00 70.04 -23.33
CA SER A 10 38.35 68.79 -22.91
C SER A 10 39.29 67.62 -23.20
N GLY A 11 39.81 66.99 -22.15
CA GLY A 11 40.55 65.73 -22.25
C GLY A 11 39.59 64.55 -22.33
N SER A 12 39.58 63.86 -23.47
CA SER A 12 38.98 62.55 -23.66
C SER A 12 39.78 61.49 -22.89
N SER A 13 39.20 60.94 -21.83
CA SER A 13 39.79 59.82 -21.10
C SER A 13 39.58 58.52 -21.88
N MET A 14 40.64 57.99 -22.49
CA MET A 14 40.74 56.60 -22.90
C MET A 14 40.63 55.69 -21.66
N ILE A 15 39.63 54.81 -21.63
CA ILE A 15 39.52 53.75 -20.63
C ILE A 15 39.99 52.45 -21.27
N THR A 16 41.15 51.95 -20.85
CA THR A 16 41.73 50.68 -21.31
C THR A 16 41.02 49.47 -20.68
N LEU A 17 41.04 48.34 -21.39
CA LEU A 17 40.09 47.23 -21.27
C LEU A 17 40.24 46.19 -20.12
N PRO A 18 41.25 46.11 -19.24
CA PRO A 18 41.39 44.91 -18.40
C PRO A 18 40.36 44.82 -17.26
N ARG A 19 39.50 45.83 -17.06
CA ARG A 19 38.50 45.85 -15.97
C ARG A 19 37.03 45.65 -16.40
N CYS A 20 36.68 45.84 -17.67
CA CYS A 20 35.27 45.80 -18.10
C CYS A 20 34.80 44.44 -18.64
N ALA A 21 35.66 43.69 -19.34
CA ALA A 21 35.32 42.35 -19.84
C ALA A 21 34.94 41.33 -18.74
N PRO A 22 35.68 41.20 -17.62
CA PRO A 22 35.28 40.27 -16.55
C PRO A 22 34.02 40.73 -15.80
N ALA A 23 33.75 42.03 -15.73
CA ALA A 23 32.54 42.56 -15.08
C ALA A 23 31.29 42.16 -15.87
N ILE A 24 31.31 42.23 -17.20
CA ILE A 24 30.19 41.86 -18.07
C ILE A 24 29.95 40.35 -18.03
N LEU A 25 31.02 39.54 -18.04
CA LEU A 25 30.92 38.09 -17.88
C LEU A 25 30.32 37.73 -16.51
N ASN A 26 30.74 38.41 -15.44
CA ASN A 26 30.16 38.23 -14.11
C ASN A 26 28.68 38.64 -14.04
N VAL A 27 28.26 39.70 -14.75
CA VAL A 27 26.84 40.10 -14.85
C VAL A 27 26.03 39.02 -15.57
N LEU A 28 26.56 38.46 -16.65
CA LEU A 28 25.91 37.38 -17.41
C LEU A 28 25.78 36.10 -16.56
N VAL A 29 26.84 35.70 -15.87
CA VAL A 29 26.83 34.54 -14.95
C VAL A 29 25.85 34.78 -13.79
N LEU A 30 25.85 35.98 -13.21
CA LEU A 30 24.90 36.37 -12.17
C LEU A 30 23.46 36.31 -12.71
N ALA A 31 23.20 36.80 -13.92
CA ALA A 31 21.88 36.73 -14.54
C ALA A 31 21.43 35.29 -14.78
N VAL A 32 22.32 34.40 -15.22
CA VAL A 32 22.04 32.97 -15.42
C VAL A 32 21.67 32.26 -14.12
N ILE A 33 22.24 32.66 -12.98
CA ILE A 33 21.95 32.06 -11.67
C ILE A 33 20.70 32.70 -11.02
N VAL A 34 20.61 34.02 -11.07
CA VAL A 34 19.58 34.79 -10.37
C VAL A 34 18.23 34.67 -11.08
N LEU A 35 18.19 34.65 -12.42
CA LEU A 35 16.92 34.62 -13.15
C LEU A 35 16.09 33.35 -12.88
N PRO A 36 16.65 32.11 -12.97
CA PRO A 36 15.91 30.90 -12.60
C PRO A 36 15.49 30.90 -11.13
N TYR A 37 16.36 31.39 -10.23
CA TYR A 37 16.05 31.49 -8.81
C TYR A 37 14.88 32.44 -8.54
N LEU A 38 14.85 33.62 -9.17
CA LEU A 38 13.77 34.59 -9.06
C LEU A 38 12.44 33.99 -9.53
N ILE A 39 12.46 33.35 -10.71
CA ILE A 39 11.27 32.71 -11.29
C ILE A 39 10.74 31.62 -10.35
N ASN A 40 11.61 30.72 -9.88
CA ASN A 40 11.20 29.64 -8.98
C ASN A 40 10.70 30.17 -7.63
N THR A 41 11.38 31.17 -7.05
CA THR A 41 11.01 31.76 -5.76
C THR A 41 9.65 32.46 -5.82
N VAL A 42 9.38 33.21 -6.89
CA VAL A 42 8.07 33.84 -7.12
C VAL A 42 6.99 32.79 -7.36
N ARG A 43 7.29 31.73 -8.13
CA ARG A 43 6.35 30.61 -8.36
C ARG A 43 5.97 29.92 -7.07
N PHE A 44 6.94 29.52 -6.25
CA PHE A 44 6.67 28.86 -4.96
C PHE A 44 6.07 29.79 -3.92
N GLY A 45 6.34 31.09 -4.01
CA GLY A 45 5.64 32.08 -3.19
C GLY A 45 4.15 32.16 -3.53
N LEU A 46 3.82 32.23 -4.82
CA LEU A 46 2.42 32.31 -5.29
C LEU A 46 1.67 30.98 -5.15
N TYR A 47 2.38 29.87 -5.35
CA TYR A 47 1.85 28.52 -5.33
C TYR A 47 2.70 27.63 -4.41
N PRO A 48 2.54 27.75 -3.08
CA PRO A 48 3.33 26.97 -2.11
C PRO A 48 3.14 25.45 -2.27
N GLN A 49 1.99 25.01 -2.79
CA GLN A 49 1.69 23.61 -3.08
C GLN A 49 2.63 22.99 -4.13
N LEU A 50 3.41 23.79 -4.86
CA LEU A 50 4.35 23.33 -5.88
C LEU A 50 5.80 23.23 -5.41
N GLU A 51 6.12 23.60 -4.16
CA GLU A 51 7.52 23.63 -3.67
C GLU A 51 8.22 22.27 -3.81
N HIS A 52 7.48 21.17 -3.86
CA HIS A 52 7.99 19.82 -4.13
C HIS A 52 7.17 19.16 -5.24
N HIS A 53 7.86 18.59 -6.24
CA HIS A 53 7.20 17.91 -7.36
C HIS A 53 6.33 16.75 -6.84
N TYR A 54 5.05 16.77 -7.21
CA TYR A 54 4.18 15.59 -7.14
C TYR A 54 4.87 14.48 -7.92
N GLN A 55 5.44 13.49 -7.24
CA GLN A 55 5.64 12.18 -7.86
C GLN A 55 4.23 11.61 -7.99
N THR A 56 3.66 11.71 -9.19
CA THR A 56 2.42 11.05 -9.56
C THR A 56 2.51 9.60 -9.17
N SER A 57 1.65 9.21 -8.23
CA SER A 57 1.55 7.87 -7.68
C SER A 57 0.86 6.94 -8.68
N GLU A 58 1.56 6.51 -9.73
CA GLU A 58 1.22 5.23 -10.39
C GLU A 58 1.52 4.03 -9.45
N ARG A 59 2.27 4.29 -8.36
CA ARG A 59 2.59 3.32 -7.31
C ARG A 59 1.41 2.97 -6.39
N ALA A 60 0.36 3.79 -6.35
CA ALA A 60 -0.79 3.58 -5.46
C ALA A 60 -1.70 2.41 -5.89
N GLU A 61 -1.69 2.00 -7.16
CA GLU A 61 -2.47 0.85 -7.62
C GLU A 61 -1.74 -0.48 -7.31
N TYR A 62 -0.41 -0.45 -7.20
CA TYR A 62 0.40 -1.59 -6.80
C TYR A 62 0.55 -1.74 -5.27
N GLU A 63 0.57 -0.63 -4.52
CA GLU A 63 0.71 -0.67 -3.05
C GLU A 63 -0.64 -0.93 -2.34
N ASN A 64 -1.76 -0.48 -2.92
CA ASN A 64 -3.09 -0.92 -2.46
C ASN A 64 -3.38 -2.38 -2.85
N ALA A 65 -2.75 -2.92 -3.90
CA ALA A 65 -2.80 -4.35 -4.21
C ALA A 65 -1.93 -5.18 -3.24
N SER A 66 -0.80 -4.66 -2.74
CA SER A 66 0.03 -5.38 -1.76
C SER A 66 -0.51 -5.27 -0.32
N ILE A 67 -1.17 -4.17 0.05
CA ILE A 67 -1.87 -4.05 1.34
C ILE A 67 -3.20 -4.83 1.33
N ALA A 68 -3.91 -4.90 0.19
CA ALA A 68 -5.09 -5.76 0.05
C ALA A 68 -4.78 -7.27 0.02
N VAL A 69 -3.51 -7.67 -0.14
CA VAL A 69 -3.10 -9.09 -0.05
C VAL A 69 -2.78 -9.52 1.40
N GLN A 70 -2.74 -8.59 2.36
CA GLN A 70 -2.54 -8.90 3.78
C GLN A 70 -3.81 -8.86 4.65
N GLU A 71 -4.96 -8.50 4.10
CA GLU A 71 -6.27 -8.83 4.67
C GLU A 71 -6.86 -10.00 3.89
N ALA A 72 -6.55 -11.21 4.32
CA ALA A 72 -7.31 -12.38 3.87
C ALA A 72 -8.80 -12.13 4.17
N PRO A 73 -9.71 -12.25 3.19
CA PRO A 73 -11.12 -12.26 3.50
C PRO A 73 -11.37 -13.51 4.35
N VAL A 74 -11.86 -13.29 5.57
CA VAL A 74 -12.57 -14.34 6.30
C VAL A 74 -13.75 -14.69 5.40
N ALA A 75 -13.65 -15.83 4.73
CA ALA A 75 -14.73 -16.35 3.91
C ALA A 75 -15.97 -16.54 4.80
N GLU A 76 -16.90 -15.59 4.71
CA GLU A 76 -18.30 -15.82 5.06
C GLU A 76 -18.83 -16.88 4.09
N THR A 77 -18.78 -18.13 4.53
CA THR A 77 -19.56 -19.19 3.89
C THR A 77 -21.02 -18.98 4.26
N ASN A 78 -21.67 -18.01 3.62
CA ASN A 78 -23.12 -17.92 3.58
C ASN A 78 -23.62 -19.12 2.76
N MET A 79 -23.98 -20.20 3.46
CA MET A 79 -24.87 -21.21 2.90
C MET A 79 -26.30 -20.69 3.03
N ALA A 80 -26.78 -20.04 1.98
CA ALA A 80 -28.19 -19.93 1.70
C ALA A 80 -28.39 -20.01 0.18
N ASP A 81 -29.25 -20.94 -0.19
CA ASP A 81 -29.94 -21.15 -1.45
C ASP A 81 -29.17 -21.63 -2.69
N GLY A 82 -29.55 -22.85 -3.07
CA GLY A 82 -29.41 -23.37 -4.41
C GLY A 82 -30.53 -22.91 -5.33
N MET A 83 -30.31 -23.27 -6.58
CA MET A 83 -31.14 -23.07 -7.78
C MET A 83 -30.91 -21.73 -8.51
N ASP A 84 -30.80 -21.87 -9.83
CA ASP A 84 -30.73 -20.86 -10.90
C ASP A 84 -29.39 -20.19 -11.20
N SER A 85 -28.57 -20.86 -12.03
CA SER A 85 -28.10 -20.27 -13.29
C SER A 85 -27.45 -21.34 -14.20
N VAL A 86 -28.29 -22.00 -15.00
CA VAL A 86 -27.88 -22.56 -16.29
C VAL A 86 -27.77 -21.39 -17.27
N VAL A 87 -26.87 -21.51 -18.26
CA VAL A 87 -26.62 -20.57 -19.38
C VAL A 87 -25.48 -19.58 -19.14
N GLN A 88 -24.24 -20.07 -19.25
CA GLN A 88 -23.19 -19.52 -20.13
C GLN A 88 -21.86 -20.20 -19.83
N ASN A 89 -21.47 -21.14 -20.71
CA ASN A 89 -20.09 -21.46 -21.10
C ASN A 89 -20.08 -22.75 -21.92
N GLN A 90 -20.64 -22.67 -23.13
CA GLN A 90 -20.71 -23.79 -24.08
C GLN A 90 -19.69 -23.68 -25.23
N SER A 91 -18.76 -22.72 -25.22
CA SER A 91 -17.84 -22.49 -26.35
C SER A 91 -16.36 -22.88 -26.11
N MET A 92 -15.98 -23.39 -24.93
CA MET A 92 -14.60 -23.84 -24.64
C MET A 92 -14.50 -25.35 -24.35
N ARG A 93 -15.43 -26.14 -24.89
CA ARG A 93 -15.51 -27.59 -24.64
C ARG A 93 -15.47 -28.47 -25.90
N ARG A 94 -14.90 -27.95 -27.00
CA ARG A 94 -14.75 -28.68 -28.28
C ARG A 94 -13.32 -28.80 -28.81
N MET A 95 -12.30 -28.33 -28.09
CA MET A 95 -10.90 -28.44 -28.55
C MET A 95 -9.96 -29.17 -27.58
N THR A 96 -10.49 -30.00 -26.69
CA THR A 96 -9.70 -30.86 -25.77
C THR A 96 -10.23 -32.29 -25.69
N LYS A 97 -10.97 -32.75 -26.73
CA LYS A 97 -11.59 -34.09 -26.74
C LYS A 97 -10.84 -35.15 -27.55
N GLU A 98 -9.60 -34.90 -27.97
CA GLU A 98 -8.78 -35.89 -28.70
C GLU A 98 -7.41 -36.20 -28.08
N ILE A 99 -7.05 -35.67 -26.90
CA ILE A 99 -5.80 -36.07 -26.18
C ILE A 99 -6.08 -36.35 -24.70
N ALA A 100 -7.16 -37.06 -24.39
CA ALA A 100 -7.47 -37.50 -23.02
C ALA A 100 -7.97 -38.95 -23.00
N GLY A 101 -7.31 -39.80 -23.81
CA GLY A 101 -7.47 -41.24 -23.85
C GLY A 101 -6.48 -41.99 -22.96
N SER A 102 -6.14 -41.44 -21.79
CA SER A 102 -5.48 -42.17 -20.71
C SER A 102 -5.47 -41.30 -19.47
N MET A 103 -6.45 -41.51 -18.58
CA MET A 103 -6.24 -41.38 -17.13
C MET A 103 -7.48 -41.93 -16.43
N ALA A 104 -7.21 -42.81 -15.49
CA ALA A 104 -8.21 -43.52 -14.70
C ALA A 104 -9.06 -42.54 -13.89
N LYS A 105 -10.34 -42.88 -13.74
CA LYS A 105 -11.25 -42.22 -12.79
C LYS A 105 -10.65 -42.31 -11.39
N PRO A 106 -10.54 -41.21 -10.62
CA PRO A 106 -10.19 -41.33 -9.22
C PRO A 106 -11.32 -42.04 -8.47
N ALA A 107 -10.94 -43.03 -7.66
CA ALA A 107 -11.83 -43.76 -6.77
C ALA A 107 -12.51 -42.80 -5.78
N PRO A 108 -13.74 -43.10 -5.32
CA PRO A 108 -14.40 -42.31 -4.30
C PRO A 108 -13.61 -42.43 -3.00
N THR A 109 -13.06 -41.30 -2.54
CA THR A 109 -12.42 -41.19 -1.23
C THR A 109 -13.40 -41.62 -0.13
N PRO A 110 -12.95 -42.43 0.86
CA PRO A 110 -13.77 -42.73 2.01
C PRO A 110 -14.07 -41.42 2.73
N ARG A 111 -15.36 -41.10 2.84
CA ARG A 111 -15.84 -39.95 3.61
C ARG A 111 -15.21 -40.03 5.00
N PRO A 112 -14.46 -39.01 5.47
CA PRO A 112 -14.03 -38.99 6.85
C PRO A 112 -15.28 -39.13 7.71
N LYS A 113 -15.25 -40.04 8.70
CA LYS A 113 -16.28 -40.10 9.75
C LYS A 113 -16.50 -38.67 10.21
N LYS A 114 -17.75 -38.20 10.16
CA LYS A 114 -18.15 -36.88 10.65
C LYS A 114 -17.64 -36.75 12.08
N GLN A 115 -16.46 -36.17 12.28
CA GLN A 115 -16.09 -35.59 13.56
C GLN A 115 -17.21 -34.60 13.84
N ALA A 116 -17.82 -34.71 15.02
CA ALA A 116 -18.84 -33.77 15.46
C ALA A 116 -18.25 -32.36 15.25
N TYR A 117 -18.79 -31.63 14.27
CA TYR A 117 -18.40 -30.26 14.02
C TYR A 117 -18.67 -29.51 15.33
N LYS A 118 -17.61 -29.16 16.06
CA LYS A 118 -17.72 -28.26 17.21
C LYS A 118 -18.37 -26.99 16.70
N LYS A 119 -19.60 -26.73 17.15
CA LYS A 119 -20.36 -25.55 16.76
C LYS A 119 -19.59 -24.34 17.27
N LYS A 120 -18.95 -23.60 16.36
CA LYS A 120 -18.26 -22.36 16.73
C LYS A 120 -19.31 -21.32 17.09
N TYR A 121 -19.28 -20.82 18.32
CA TYR A 121 -20.12 -19.72 18.75
C TYR A 121 -19.51 -18.40 18.27
N ASP A 122 -20.30 -17.54 17.65
CA ASP A 122 -19.82 -16.26 17.15
C ASP A 122 -19.69 -15.23 18.30
N MET A 123 -18.48 -15.11 18.83
CA MET A 123 -18.14 -14.14 19.87
C MET A 123 -17.81 -12.75 19.32
N LYS A 124 -17.71 -12.61 17.99
CA LYS A 124 -17.41 -11.36 17.28
C LYS A 124 -18.65 -10.72 16.65
N ALA A 125 -19.80 -11.37 16.76
CA ALA A 125 -21.07 -10.84 16.29
C ALA A 125 -21.32 -9.44 16.86
N ILE A 126 -21.56 -8.49 15.96
CA ILE A 126 -21.93 -7.12 16.29
C ILE A 126 -23.44 -7.10 16.56
N ASP A 127 -23.88 -6.44 17.64
CA ASP A 127 -25.31 -6.25 17.87
C ASP A 127 -25.90 -5.39 16.73
N PRO A 128 -26.92 -5.88 16.00
CA PRO A 128 -27.61 -5.11 14.95
C PRO A 128 -28.20 -3.77 15.42
N ASN A 129 -28.55 -3.66 16.70
CA ASN A 129 -29.09 -2.43 17.30
C ASN A 129 -28.00 -1.47 17.82
N SER A 130 -26.73 -1.88 17.81
CA SER A 130 -25.64 -1.02 18.25
C SER A 130 -25.33 0.06 17.21
N MET A 131 -25.34 1.33 17.64
CA MET A 131 -24.93 2.46 16.80
C MET A 131 -23.41 2.58 16.81
N ILE A 132 -22.74 1.78 15.98
CA ILE A 132 -21.29 1.88 15.81
C ILE A 132 -20.98 3.17 15.05
N GLN A 133 -20.08 3.98 15.61
CA GLN A 133 -19.64 5.21 14.96
C GLN A 133 -18.70 4.87 13.80
N THR A 134 -18.95 5.44 12.63
CA THR A 134 -18.11 5.24 11.43
C THR A 134 -16.86 6.13 11.42
N GLY A 135 -16.72 7.01 12.42
CA GLY A 135 -15.61 7.95 12.58
C GLY A 135 -15.67 9.14 11.61
N PRO A 136 -14.75 10.12 11.74
CA PRO A 136 -14.78 11.36 10.96
C PRO A 136 -14.27 11.22 9.52
N GLY A 137 -13.88 10.01 9.09
CA GLY A 137 -13.17 9.80 7.83
C GLY A 137 -11.71 10.23 7.92
N LEU A 138 -10.83 9.52 7.21
CA LEU A 138 -9.39 9.80 7.22
C LEU A 138 -8.99 10.42 5.87
N PRO A 139 -8.28 11.56 5.88
CA PRO A 139 -7.70 12.09 4.67
C PRO A 139 -6.69 11.10 4.06
N ASN A 140 -6.71 10.94 2.74
CA ASN A 140 -5.86 10.02 1.98
C ASN A 140 -4.67 10.72 1.33
N TRP A 141 -4.46 12.01 1.60
CA TRP A 141 -3.26 12.70 1.12
C TRP A 141 -2.02 12.04 1.72
N GLN A 142 -1.10 11.64 0.86
CA GLN A 142 0.20 11.18 1.29
C GLN A 142 1.06 12.41 1.53
N SER A 143 1.44 12.66 2.79
CA SER A 143 2.22 13.83 3.15
C SER A 143 3.55 13.86 2.41
N TYR A 144 3.76 14.94 1.65
CA TYR A 144 5.05 15.24 1.02
C TYR A 144 6.12 15.63 2.06
N ARG A 145 5.71 15.99 3.28
CA ARG A 145 6.60 16.38 4.37
C ARG A 145 6.07 15.87 5.71
N SER A 146 6.59 14.75 6.16
CA SER A 146 6.41 14.33 7.55
C SER A 146 7.36 15.11 8.45
N VAL A 147 6.85 15.62 9.57
CA VAL A 147 7.67 16.18 10.64
C VAL A 147 7.49 15.26 11.84
N HIS A 148 8.54 14.53 12.19
CA HIS A 148 8.53 13.67 13.36
C HIS A 148 8.89 14.49 14.59
N LEU A 149 7.94 14.59 15.51
CA LEU A 149 8.17 15.15 16.84
C LEU A 149 8.55 13.99 17.77
N GLN A 150 9.67 14.12 18.47
CA GLN A 150 10.15 13.14 19.43
C GLN A 150 10.33 13.82 20.78
N TRP A 151 9.81 13.19 21.84
CA TRP A 151 9.96 13.64 23.21
C TRP A 151 10.86 12.66 23.97
N SER A 152 11.79 13.20 24.74
CA SER A 152 12.67 12.41 25.60
C SER A 152 12.18 12.50 27.06
N GLY A 153 11.68 11.39 27.62
CA GLY A 153 11.22 11.29 29.00
C GLY A 153 9.69 11.09 29.16
N PRO A 154 9.20 10.86 30.39
CA PRO A 154 7.77 10.70 30.66
C PRO A 154 7.03 12.04 30.52
N VAL A 155 6.05 12.10 29.61
CA VAL A 155 5.17 13.27 29.41
C VAL A 155 4.09 13.27 30.49
N LYS A 156 4.01 14.35 31.27
CA LYS A 156 2.96 14.52 32.30
C LYS A 156 1.66 15.00 31.66
N ALA A 157 0.52 14.74 32.31
CA ALA A 157 -0.81 15.10 31.79
C ALA A 157 -1.03 16.62 31.63
N ASP A 158 -0.22 17.46 32.27
CA ASP A 158 -0.29 18.92 32.28
C ASP A 158 0.67 19.61 31.28
N GLU A 159 1.55 18.85 30.60
CA GLU A 159 2.46 19.43 29.60
C GLU A 159 1.74 19.75 28.28
N THR A 160 1.99 20.93 27.72
CA THR A 160 1.40 21.39 26.46
C THR A 160 2.48 21.68 25.42
N SER A 161 2.17 21.44 24.15
CA SER A 161 3.04 21.81 23.02
C SER A 161 2.26 22.69 22.05
N SER A 162 2.92 23.71 21.50
CA SER A 162 2.31 24.63 20.54
C SER A 162 3.04 24.57 19.20
N LEU A 163 2.29 24.47 18.11
CA LEU A 163 2.82 24.51 16.76
C LEU A 163 2.50 25.88 16.12
N VAL A 164 3.52 26.62 15.69
CA VAL A 164 3.34 27.88 14.96
C VAL A 164 3.44 27.60 13.47
N LEU A 165 2.32 27.77 12.76
CA LEU A 165 2.23 27.57 11.32
C LEU A 165 2.26 28.93 10.61
N VAL A 166 3.12 29.06 9.59
CA VAL A 166 3.18 30.26 8.74
C VAL A 166 2.23 30.08 7.56
N GLY A 167 1.23 30.95 7.44
CA GLY A 167 0.27 30.89 6.34
C GLY A 167 0.88 31.20 4.95
N PRO A 168 0.21 30.82 3.85
CA PRO A 168 0.68 31.04 2.48
C PRO A 168 1.06 32.49 2.16
N THR A 169 0.27 33.46 2.61
CA THR A 169 0.48 34.89 2.35
C THR A 169 1.73 35.43 3.04
N MET A 170 1.98 35.01 4.28
CA MET A 170 3.17 35.39 5.02
C MET A 170 4.44 34.76 4.42
N ASN A 171 4.35 33.50 3.98
CA ASN A 171 5.43 32.85 3.24
C ASN A 171 5.73 33.58 1.92
N LEU A 172 4.71 33.97 1.15
CA LEU A 172 4.86 34.79 -0.05
C LEU A 172 5.59 36.10 0.24
N LEU A 173 5.20 36.83 1.30
CA LEU A 173 5.86 38.08 1.70
C LEU A 173 7.35 37.87 2.03
N PHE A 174 7.70 36.80 2.75
CA PHE A 174 9.12 36.49 3.04
C PHE A 174 9.91 36.12 1.79
N LYS A 175 9.33 35.34 0.87
CA LYS A 175 9.98 34.99 -0.40
C LYS A 175 10.18 36.24 -1.27
N LEU A 176 9.19 37.13 -1.37
CA LEU A 176 9.30 38.41 -2.08
C LEU A 176 10.33 39.34 -1.45
N LEU A 177 10.40 39.40 -0.12
CA LEU A 177 11.42 40.16 0.60
C LEU A 177 12.83 39.61 0.29
N GLY A 178 13.00 38.29 0.29
CA GLY A 178 14.26 37.63 -0.08
C GLY A 178 14.70 37.98 -1.52
N VAL A 179 13.75 37.93 -2.46
CA VAL A 179 13.95 38.38 -3.84
C VAL A 179 14.39 39.85 -3.91
N ALA A 180 13.70 40.74 -3.20
CA ALA A 180 14.03 42.17 -3.16
C ALA A 180 15.44 42.42 -2.59
N LEU A 181 15.80 41.75 -1.49
CA LEU A 181 17.13 41.84 -0.88
C LEU A 181 18.22 41.34 -1.83
N LEU A 182 17.97 40.23 -2.55
CA LEU A 182 18.91 39.69 -3.54
C LEU A 182 19.10 40.64 -4.73
N LEU A 183 18.03 41.28 -5.21
CA LEU A 183 18.12 42.31 -6.26
C LEU A 183 18.91 43.54 -5.80
N VAL A 184 18.68 44.00 -4.56
CA VAL A 184 19.44 45.10 -3.95
C VAL A 184 20.92 44.74 -3.80
N LEU A 185 21.23 43.53 -3.35
CA LEU A 185 22.60 43.02 -3.24
C LEU A 185 23.27 42.97 -4.62
N SER A 186 22.58 42.43 -5.63
CA SER A 186 23.05 42.37 -7.02
C SER A 186 23.34 43.76 -7.57
N TRP A 187 22.43 44.72 -7.35
CA TRP A 187 22.60 46.11 -7.76
C TRP A 187 23.84 46.75 -7.12
N ARG A 188 24.04 46.53 -5.81
CA ARG A 188 25.21 47.02 -5.06
C ARG A 188 26.53 46.41 -5.55
N LEU A 189 26.56 45.10 -5.84
CA LEU A 189 27.73 44.39 -6.35
C LEU A 189 28.14 44.87 -7.74
N LEU A 190 27.17 45.25 -8.59
CA LEU A 190 27.42 45.77 -9.93
C LEU A 190 27.96 47.22 -9.95
N GLY A 191 28.10 47.87 -8.80
CA GLY A 191 28.76 49.17 -8.69
C GLY A 191 28.08 50.30 -9.47
N LEU A 192 26.76 50.18 -9.72
CA LEU A 192 25.97 51.17 -10.47
C LEU A 192 25.79 52.50 -9.71
N GLU A 193 26.29 52.62 -8.47
CA GLU A 193 26.43 53.90 -7.76
C GLU A 193 27.56 54.73 -8.37
N LYS A 194 27.26 55.49 -9.43
CA LYS A 194 27.99 56.73 -9.73
C LYS A 194 27.70 57.73 -8.60
N GLY A 195 28.53 57.71 -7.56
CA GLY A 195 28.41 58.60 -6.41
C GLY A 195 28.09 57.80 -5.16
N GLY A 196 29.14 57.53 -4.38
CA GLY A 196 29.09 56.59 -3.28
C GLY A 196 28.27 57.05 -2.09
N LEU A 197 27.83 56.07 -1.32
CA LEU A 197 27.57 56.26 0.11
C LEU A 197 28.11 55.15 1.02
N ILE A 198 28.58 53.99 0.51
CA ILE A 198 29.10 52.90 1.40
C ILE A 198 30.41 52.23 0.87
N GLY A 199 30.89 52.57 -0.32
CA GLY A 199 31.86 51.75 -1.07
C GLY A 199 33.37 51.90 -0.77
N ARG A 200 33.82 52.56 0.30
CA ARG A 200 35.27 52.87 0.44
C ARG A 200 36.10 51.87 1.25
N ASN A 201 35.49 50.88 1.91
CA ASN A 201 36.22 49.97 2.83
C ASN A 201 36.20 48.47 2.49
N VAL A 202 35.37 47.98 1.57
CA VAL A 202 35.36 46.54 1.24
C VAL A 202 36.49 46.15 0.27
N GLY A 203 36.92 47.08 -0.59
CA GLY A 203 38.01 46.85 -1.56
C GLY A 203 39.42 46.72 -0.96
N ARG A 204 39.59 46.95 0.35
CA ARG A 204 40.86 46.76 1.06
C ARG A 204 41.03 45.37 1.67
N TRP A 205 39.93 44.65 1.92
CA TRP A 205 39.99 43.34 2.56
C TRP A 205 40.33 42.20 1.57
N PHE A 206 39.95 42.35 0.30
CA PHE A 206 40.20 41.36 -0.77
C PHE A 206 41.53 41.52 -1.52
N LYS A 207 42.41 42.44 -1.11
CA LYS A 207 43.74 42.64 -1.72
C LYS A 207 44.86 41.90 -0.98
N ARG A 208 44.68 40.61 -0.70
CA ARG A 208 45.80 39.71 -0.38
C ARG A 208 45.47 38.27 -0.81
N ASN A 209 46.15 37.83 -1.87
CA ASN A 209 46.39 36.43 -2.25
C ASN A 209 45.21 35.44 -2.30
N THR A 210 44.24 35.65 -3.19
CA THR A 210 43.30 34.58 -3.59
C THR A 210 43.09 34.58 -5.11
N VAL A 211 44.10 34.16 -5.87
CA VAL A 211 43.99 33.98 -7.35
C VAL A 211 44.28 32.54 -7.78
N ARG A 212 44.20 31.54 -6.90
CA ARG A 212 44.45 30.13 -7.30
C ARG A 212 43.47 29.07 -6.76
N VAL A 213 42.25 29.44 -6.37
CA VAL A 213 41.25 28.44 -5.89
C VAL A 213 39.93 28.45 -6.69
N LEU A 214 39.79 29.33 -7.68
CA LEU A 214 38.56 29.41 -8.48
C LEU A 214 38.29 28.22 -9.44
N PRO A 215 39.25 27.37 -9.88
CA PRO A 215 38.90 26.18 -10.65
C PRO A 215 38.43 24.99 -9.79
N LEU A 216 38.56 25.05 -8.45
CA LEU A 216 38.21 23.93 -7.56
C LEU A 216 36.75 24.01 -7.05
N LEU A 217 36.11 25.18 -7.16
CA LEU A 217 34.71 25.40 -6.75
C LEU A 217 33.68 25.20 -7.89
N LEU A 218 34.14 25.00 -9.13
CA LEU A 218 33.29 24.73 -10.30
C LEU A 218 33.15 23.22 -10.63
N LEU A 219 33.92 22.35 -9.97
CA LEU A 219 33.82 20.90 -10.13
C LEU A 219 32.61 20.22 -9.45
N PRO A 220 31.97 20.75 -8.38
CA PRO A 220 30.80 20.09 -7.79
C PRO A 220 29.49 20.35 -8.55
N ALA A 221 29.44 21.36 -9.44
CA ALA A 221 28.24 21.72 -10.18
C ALA A 221 27.97 20.83 -11.41
N LEU A 222 28.93 20.00 -11.82
CA LEU A 222 28.79 19.02 -12.90
C LEU A 222 28.50 17.59 -12.41
N LEU A 223 28.36 17.38 -11.09
CA LEU A 223 28.04 16.10 -10.46
C LEU A 223 26.67 16.12 -9.78
N VAL A 224 25.64 16.60 -10.50
CA VAL A 224 24.25 16.38 -10.09
C VAL A 224 23.88 14.93 -10.40
N GLY A 225 23.39 14.25 -9.36
CA GLY A 225 23.22 12.81 -9.28
C GLY A 225 22.30 12.20 -10.33
N HIS A 226 22.68 11.00 -10.75
CA HIS A 226 21.78 10.03 -11.36
C HIS A 226 21.36 9.06 -10.25
N ASP A 227 20.09 8.68 -10.24
CA ASP A 227 19.48 7.79 -9.25
C ASP A 227 20.23 6.45 -9.12
N PRO A 228 20.26 5.84 -7.92
CA PRO A 228 20.80 4.49 -7.76
C PRO A 228 19.87 3.47 -8.46
N VAL A 229 20.34 2.92 -9.57
CA VAL A 229 19.80 1.70 -10.16
C VAL A 229 20.06 0.54 -9.20
N GLN A 230 19.02 0.12 -8.50
CA GLN A 230 18.97 -1.13 -7.75
C GLN A 230 18.61 -2.25 -8.71
N ALA A 231 19.53 -3.19 -8.91
CA ALA A 231 19.25 -4.44 -9.60
C ALA A 231 19.99 -5.57 -8.89
N GLU A 232 19.29 -6.23 -7.96
CA GLU A 232 19.69 -7.54 -7.45
C GLU A 232 18.44 -8.43 -7.50
N VAL A 233 18.38 -9.28 -8.53
CA VAL A 233 17.31 -10.26 -8.72
C VAL A 233 17.72 -11.54 -8.01
N ILE A 234 17.30 -11.67 -6.77
CA ILE A 234 17.22 -12.96 -6.07
C ILE A 234 15.80 -13.50 -6.33
N PRO A 235 15.62 -14.76 -6.77
CA PRO A 235 14.30 -15.29 -7.06
C PRO A 235 13.43 -15.36 -5.79
N ASP A 236 12.13 -15.12 -5.97
CA ASP A 236 11.17 -14.99 -4.89
C ASP A 236 11.02 -16.28 -4.05
N GLN A 237 10.50 -16.13 -2.82
CA GLN A 237 10.25 -17.28 -1.94
C GLN A 237 9.28 -18.31 -2.54
N GLN A 238 8.39 -17.90 -3.46
CA GLN A 238 7.45 -18.81 -4.12
C GLN A 238 8.17 -19.81 -5.01
N THR A 239 9.24 -19.39 -5.70
CA THR A 239 10.05 -20.26 -6.55
C THR A 239 10.74 -21.34 -5.71
N LEU A 240 11.27 -20.98 -4.55
CA LEU A 240 11.91 -21.93 -3.62
C LEU A 240 10.90 -22.92 -3.02
N GLN A 241 9.70 -22.46 -2.66
CA GLN A 241 8.63 -23.33 -2.16
C GLN A 241 8.16 -24.32 -3.23
N THR A 242 8.04 -23.85 -4.48
CA THR A 242 7.64 -24.70 -5.62
C THR A 242 8.69 -25.79 -5.90
N LEU A 243 9.98 -25.45 -5.83
CA LEU A 243 11.06 -26.43 -6.00
C LEU A 243 11.09 -27.46 -4.87
N LYS A 244 10.90 -27.04 -3.62
CA LYS A 244 10.79 -27.96 -2.47
C LYS A 244 9.61 -28.92 -2.64
N GLN A 245 8.45 -28.42 -3.06
CA GLN A 245 7.26 -29.23 -3.25
C GLN A 245 7.45 -30.28 -4.37
N ARG A 246 8.08 -29.91 -5.48
CA ARG A 246 8.40 -30.84 -6.58
C ARG A 246 9.44 -31.90 -6.19
N LEU A 247 10.43 -31.54 -5.37
CA LEU A 247 11.49 -32.47 -4.95
C LEU A 247 11.07 -33.43 -3.83
N THR A 248 9.94 -33.19 -3.16
CA THR A 248 9.44 -34.01 -2.03
C THR A 248 8.09 -34.67 -2.30
N GLU A 249 7.72 -34.80 -3.58
CA GLU A 249 6.47 -35.41 -4.00
C GLU A 249 6.40 -36.88 -3.55
N ALA A 250 5.35 -37.22 -2.81
CA ALA A 250 5.15 -38.55 -2.26
C ALA A 250 4.62 -39.51 -3.35
N PRO A 251 4.95 -40.82 -3.30
CA PRO A 251 4.43 -41.80 -4.26
C PRO A 251 2.89 -41.84 -4.30
N GLU A 252 2.32 -42.02 -5.49
CA GLU A 252 0.86 -42.05 -5.71
C GLU A 252 0.13 -43.13 -4.89
N CYS A 253 0.82 -44.19 -4.46
CA CYS A 253 0.21 -45.29 -3.72
C CYS A 253 -0.03 -45.01 -2.22
N LEU A 254 0.44 -43.88 -1.65
CA LEU A 254 0.22 -43.58 -0.24
C LEU A 254 -1.26 -43.28 0.02
N PRO A 255 -1.88 -43.84 1.09
CA PRO A 255 -1.27 -44.58 2.20
C PRO A 255 -1.14 -46.11 2.03
N ASP A 256 -1.65 -46.69 0.93
CA ASP A 256 -1.81 -48.14 0.73
C ASP A 256 -0.65 -48.83 -0.03
N CYS A 257 0.56 -48.25 -0.01
CA CYS A 257 1.72 -48.77 -0.73
C CYS A 257 2.19 -50.17 -0.29
N ALA A 258 1.77 -50.63 0.89
CA ALA A 258 1.98 -52.00 1.33
C ALA A 258 0.80 -52.50 2.18
N GLN A 259 0.43 -53.76 1.98
CA GLN A 259 -0.70 -54.41 2.66
C GLN A 259 -0.32 -55.81 3.13
N ILE A 260 -0.91 -56.24 4.25
CA ILE A 260 -0.77 -57.60 4.77
C ILE A 260 -1.99 -58.39 4.30
N GLU A 261 -1.80 -59.32 3.38
CA GLU A 261 -2.86 -60.19 2.86
C GLU A 261 -3.34 -61.17 3.94
N HIS A 262 -2.39 -61.83 4.58
CA HIS A 262 -2.68 -62.93 5.49
C HIS A 262 -1.72 -62.92 6.68
N MET A 263 -2.27 -63.15 7.87
CA MET A 263 -1.50 -63.36 9.10
C MET A 263 -1.91 -64.69 9.74
N GLU A 264 -0.95 -65.60 9.86
CA GLU A 264 -1.13 -66.89 10.51
C GLU A 264 -0.46 -66.85 11.90
N LEU A 265 -1.20 -67.14 12.97
CA LEU A 265 -0.71 -67.12 14.34
C LEU A 265 -0.62 -68.54 14.93
N ALA A 266 0.42 -68.79 15.73
CA ALA A 266 0.56 -69.99 16.54
C ALA A 266 1.26 -69.68 17.86
N ILE A 267 0.81 -70.33 18.95
CA ILE A 267 1.43 -70.24 20.28
C ILE A 267 1.85 -71.64 20.68
N ASP A 268 3.14 -71.81 21.00
CA ASP A 268 3.71 -73.07 21.46
C ASP A 268 4.71 -72.80 22.58
N GLY A 269 4.54 -73.46 23.74
CA GLY A 269 5.46 -73.34 24.87
C GLY A 269 5.69 -71.92 25.39
N GLY A 270 4.67 -71.05 25.34
CA GLY A 270 4.77 -69.64 25.74
C GLY A 270 5.47 -68.72 24.73
N VAL A 271 5.76 -69.20 23.51
CA VAL A 271 6.32 -68.41 22.42
C VAL A 271 5.24 -68.16 21.38
N LEU A 272 5.00 -66.89 21.03
CA LEU A 272 4.11 -66.51 19.94
C LEU A 272 4.90 -66.47 18.64
N SER A 273 4.36 -67.09 17.60
CA SER A 273 4.85 -67.02 16.23
C SER A 273 3.76 -66.47 15.32
N ALA A 274 4.13 -65.51 14.48
CA ALA A 274 3.23 -64.88 13.51
C ALA A 274 3.89 -64.91 12.12
N ARG A 275 3.18 -65.42 11.13
CA ARG A 275 3.63 -65.45 9.73
C ARG A 275 2.74 -64.54 8.89
N LEU A 276 3.34 -63.56 8.26
CA LEU A 276 2.68 -62.50 7.50
C LEU A 276 3.01 -62.64 6.02
N SER A 277 1.98 -62.64 5.16
CA SER A 277 2.12 -62.49 3.72
C SER A 277 1.88 -61.03 3.35
N VAL A 278 2.94 -60.33 2.91
CA VAL A 278 2.93 -58.89 2.67
C VAL A 278 3.16 -58.59 1.19
N HIS A 279 2.37 -57.67 0.63
CA HIS A 279 2.57 -57.13 -0.71
C HIS A 279 2.96 -55.67 -0.60
N ALA A 280 4.07 -55.29 -1.24
CA ALA A 280 4.54 -53.91 -1.33
C ALA A 280 4.61 -53.48 -2.81
N SER A 281 3.96 -52.38 -3.17
CA SER A 281 3.95 -51.87 -4.55
C SER A 281 5.16 -51.01 -4.90
N VAL A 282 5.85 -50.48 -3.88
CA VAL A 282 7.07 -49.69 -3.97
C VAL A 282 7.99 -50.08 -2.80
N ASP A 283 9.27 -49.69 -2.87
CA ASP A 283 10.17 -49.82 -1.73
C ASP A 283 9.63 -48.98 -0.56
N THR A 284 9.23 -49.65 0.52
CA THR A 284 8.55 -49.01 1.66
C THR A 284 8.87 -49.75 2.95
N ALA A 285 8.45 -49.20 4.09
CA ALA A 285 8.54 -49.87 5.37
C ALA A 285 7.15 -50.13 5.93
N ILE A 286 6.95 -51.31 6.53
CA ILE A 286 5.71 -51.66 7.22
C ILE A 286 5.93 -51.72 8.74
N PRO A 287 4.93 -51.32 9.55
CA PRO A 287 4.97 -51.54 10.98
C PRO A 287 4.62 -53.01 11.28
N LEU A 288 5.40 -53.64 12.16
CA LEU A 288 5.16 -55.01 12.61
C LEU A 288 4.13 -55.03 13.77
N PRO A 289 3.35 -56.12 13.93
CA PRO A 289 2.47 -56.33 15.08
C PRO A 289 3.20 -56.28 16.42
N GLY A 290 2.56 -55.71 17.44
CA GLY A 290 3.11 -55.65 18.80
C GLY A 290 3.75 -54.31 19.18
N SER A 291 4.21 -54.24 20.41
CA SER A 291 4.90 -53.08 20.99
C SER A 291 5.75 -53.52 22.20
N GLN A 292 6.70 -52.68 22.61
CA GLN A 292 7.61 -53.00 23.71
C GLN A 292 6.90 -53.34 25.03
N ASP A 293 5.75 -52.72 25.32
CA ASP A 293 4.99 -52.93 26.57
C ASP A 293 4.09 -54.18 26.56
N THR A 294 3.98 -54.83 25.40
CA THR A 294 3.02 -55.92 25.17
C THR A 294 3.74 -57.20 24.75
N TRP A 295 3.93 -57.42 23.46
CA TRP A 295 4.73 -58.48 22.88
C TRP A 295 5.59 -57.88 21.79
N LEU A 296 6.87 -58.25 21.79
CA LEU A 296 7.85 -57.83 20.81
C LEU A 296 8.49 -59.07 20.19
N ALA A 297 8.62 -59.10 18.87
CA ALA A 297 9.31 -60.18 18.20
C ALA A 297 10.83 -60.07 18.44
N ASP A 298 11.43 -61.15 18.92
CA ASP A 298 12.87 -61.27 19.16
C ASP A 298 13.61 -61.79 17.91
N ASP A 299 12.90 -62.54 17.06
CA ASP A 299 13.41 -63.11 15.81
C ASP A 299 12.50 -62.76 14.64
N ILE A 300 13.07 -62.15 13.59
CA ILE A 300 12.37 -61.61 12.42
C ILE A 300 13.07 -62.09 11.16
N VAL A 301 12.37 -62.93 10.41
CA VAL A 301 12.87 -63.55 9.18
C VAL A 301 12.05 -63.03 8.00
N LEU A 302 12.73 -62.50 6.97
CA LEU A 302 12.16 -62.03 5.72
C LEU A 302 12.56 -62.99 4.59
N ASN A 303 11.59 -63.62 3.93
CA ASN A 303 11.83 -64.54 2.81
C ASN A 303 12.88 -65.63 3.13
N GLN A 304 12.77 -66.24 4.32
CA GLN A 304 13.69 -67.28 4.82
C GLN A 304 15.12 -66.81 5.15
N GLN A 305 15.38 -65.50 5.15
CA GLN A 305 16.66 -64.89 5.55
C GLN A 305 16.45 -63.94 6.74
N GLN A 306 17.46 -63.78 7.60
CA GLN A 306 17.36 -62.85 8.73
C GLN A 306 17.15 -61.42 8.23
N ALA A 307 16.14 -60.72 8.75
CA ALA A 307 15.86 -59.35 8.35
C ALA A 307 16.98 -58.39 8.81
N GLN A 308 17.60 -57.68 7.86
CA GLN A 308 18.73 -56.77 8.16
C GLN A 308 18.30 -55.30 8.34
N ALA A 309 17.13 -54.91 7.82
CA ALA A 309 16.66 -53.53 7.79
C ALA A 309 15.43 -53.33 8.69
N ILE A 310 15.67 -53.40 10.01
CA ILE A 310 14.66 -53.17 11.05
C ILE A 310 14.97 -51.87 11.77
N ARG A 311 13.96 -51.03 11.98
CA ARG A 311 14.08 -49.76 12.72
C ARG A 311 13.01 -49.67 13.79
N ARG A 312 13.33 -49.00 14.91
CA ARG A 312 12.33 -48.54 15.87
C ARG A 312 11.97 -47.08 15.63
N ASP A 313 10.69 -46.76 15.70
CA ASP A 313 10.22 -45.38 15.69
C ASP A 313 10.24 -44.75 17.10
N ALA A 314 9.75 -43.51 17.21
CA ALA A 314 9.69 -42.80 18.49
C ALA A 314 8.76 -43.47 19.51
N ALA A 315 7.79 -44.28 19.07
CA ALA A 315 6.88 -45.05 19.90
C ALA A 315 7.44 -46.47 20.22
N GLN A 316 8.72 -46.73 19.91
CA GLN A 316 9.38 -48.03 20.07
C GLN A 316 8.72 -49.18 19.28
N GLN A 317 7.92 -48.85 18.26
CA GLN A 317 7.34 -49.85 17.37
C GLN A 317 8.37 -50.29 16.33
N LEU A 318 8.40 -51.59 16.00
CA LEU A 318 9.30 -52.14 14.99
C LEU A 318 8.74 -51.92 13.58
N TRP A 319 9.59 -51.40 12.71
CA TRP A 319 9.35 -51.20 11.29
C TRP A 319 10.33 -52.06 10.49
N LEU A 320 9.80 -52.75 9.48
CA LEU A 320 10.57 -53.60 8.57
C LEU A 320 10.58 -52.96 7.18
N ALA A 321 11.76 -52.69 6.63
CA ALA A 321 11.89 -52.26 5.25
C ALA A 321 11.68 -53.44 4.29
N LEU A 322 10.84 -53.24 3.28
CA LEU A 322 10.50 -54.21 2.25
C LEU A 322 10.73 -53.58 0.87
N PRO A 323 11.43 -54.27 -0.05
CA PRO A 323 11.46 -53.85 -1.45
C PRO A 323 10.08 -54.06 -2.11
N ALA A 324 9.87 -53.49 -3.28
CA ALA A 324 8.66 -53.75 -4.06
C ALA A 324 8.53 -55.25 -4.42
N GLY A 325 7.40 -55.87 -4.10
CA GLY A 325 7.15 -57.29 -4.36
C GLY A 325 6.28 -57.98 -3.31
N ARG A 326 6.29 -59.32 -3.35
CA ARG A 326 5.60 -60.19 -2.40
C ARG A 326 6.61 -60.77 -1.43
N HIS A 327 6.31 -60.69 -0.14
CA HIS A 327 7.19 -61.06 0.94
C HIS A 327 6.49 -61.94 1.96
N GLU A 328 7.22 -62.90 2.51
CA GLU A 328 6.83 -63.67 3.69
C GLU A 328 7.68 -63.20 4.87
N VAL A 329 7.01 -62.69 5.91
CA VAL A 329 7.65 -62.22 7.14
C VAL A 329 7.25 -63.13 8.28
N GLN A 330 8.22 -63.77 8.92
CA GLN A 330 8.01 -64.60 10.09
C GLN A 330 8.54 -63.89 11.34
N LEU A 331 7.68 -63.77 12.34
CA LEU A 331 7.94 -63.14 13.63
C LEU A 331 7.87 -64.19 14.72
N ARG A 332 8.81 -64.17 15.66
CA ARG A 332 8.80 -65.04 16.84
C ARG A 332 9.27 -64.27 18.07
N GLY A 333 8.59 -64.44 19.20
CA GLY A 333 8.96 -63.79 20.46
C GLY A 333 8.25 -64.42 21.66
N VAL A 334 8.87 -64.31 22.84
CA VAL A 334 8.32 -64.88 24.08
C VAL A 334 7.12 -64.06 24.56
N LEU A 335 6.03 -64.70 24.98
CA LEU A 335 4.89 -64.02 25.59
C LEU A 335 5.25 -63.54 27.01
N PRO A 336 4.88 -62.31 27.40
CA PRO A 336 5.10 -61.84 28.76
C PRO A 336 4.28 -62.67 29.76
N ALA A 337 4.71 -62.69 31.03
CA ALA A 337 3.99 -63.34 32.12
C ALA A 337 2.71 -62.56 32.54
N ARG A 338 1.80 -62.34 31.60
CA ARG A 338 0.49 -61.68 31.79
C ARG A 338 -0.62 -62.62 31.32
N ASN A 339 -1.79 -62.50 31.96
CA ASN A 339 -2.96 -63.30 31.60
C ASN A 339 -3.71 -62.74 30.39
N SER A 340 -3.52 -61.47 30.07
CA SER A 340 -4.05 -60.84 28.87
C SER A 340 -2.93 -60.05 28.21
N VAL A 341 -2.62 -60.38 26.96
CA VAL A 341 -1.57 -59.72 26.17
C VAL A 341 -2.23 -59.09 24.95
N PRO A 342 -2.34 -57.76 24.89
CA PRO A 342 -2.85 -57.09 23.71
C PRO A 342 -1.79 -57.07 22.61
N LEU A 343 -2.13 -57.53 21.41
CA LEU A 343 -1.29 -57.50 20.21
C LEU A 343 -1.85 -56.44 19.24
N PRO A 344 -1.36 -55.19 19.29
CA PRO A 344 -1.81 -54.14 18.38
C PRO A 344 -1.40 -54.43 16.93
N LEU A 345 -2.30 -54.16 15.98
CA LEU A 345 -2.12 -54.37 14.55
C LEU A 345 -2.12 -53.02 13.82
N ALA A 346 -0.97 -52.33 13.82
CA ALA A 346 -0.85 -50.99 13.22
C ALA A 346 -1.12 -50.98 11.70
N LEU A 347 -0.66 -52.02 10.99
CA LEU A 347 -1.12 -52.35 9.65
C LEU A 347 -2.01 -53.59 9.75
N LYS A 348 -3.29 -53.46 9.38
CA LYS A 348 -4.28 -54.52 9.59
C LYS A 348 -4.13 -55.61 8.53
N PRO A 349 -4.01 -56.90 8.90
CA PRO A 349 -4.10 -58.00 7.96
C PRO A 349 -5.53 -58.15 7.43
N HIS A 350 -5.67 -58.50 6.15
CA HIS A 350 -6.98 -58.77 5.55
C HIS A 350 -7.61 -60.05 6.11
N TYR A 351 -6.81 -61.08 6.35
CA TYR A 351 -7.27 -62.35 6.90
C TYR A 351 -6.33 -62.85 8.00
N VAL A 352 -6.89 -63.38 9.08
CA VAL A 352 -6.14 -64.01 10.18
C VAL A 352 -6.57 -65.45 10.36
N SER A 353 -5.60 -66.35 10.33
CA SER A 353 -5.80 -67.78 10.61
C SER A 353 -4.97 -68.25 11.79
N LEU A 354 -5.38 -69.36 12.38
CA LEU A 354 -4.70 -69.99 13.51
C LEU A 354 -4.10 -71.31 13.05
N ARG A 355 -2.79 -71.44 13.15
CA ARG A 355 -2.08 -72.66 12.77
C ARG A 355 -2.12 -73.62 13.95
N SER A 356 -2.89 -74.70 13.80
CA SER A 356 -3.22 -75.67 14.85
C SER A 356 -3.94 -75.04 16.05
N GLN A 357 -4.65 -75.86 16.84
CA GLN A 357 -5.28 -75.39 18.08
C GLN A 357 -4.21 -74.70 18.92
N LEU A 358 -4.47 -73.45 19.33
CA LEU A 358 -3.66 -72.78 20.35
C LEU A 358 -3.38 -73.77 21.49
N ASP A 359 -2.22 -73.63 22.13
CA ASP A 359 -1.97 -74.30 23.40
C ASP A 359 -3.22 -74.20 24.30
N LYS A 360 -3.59 -75.29 25.00
CA LYS A 360 -4.89 -75.41 25.70
C LYS A 360 -5.15 -74.29 26.72
N ASP A 361 -4.08 -73.59 27.07
CA ASP A 361 -4.01 -72.54 28.05
C ASP A 361 -4.25 -71.13 27.46
N TRP A 362 -4.52 -70.96 26.15
CA TRP A 362 -4.71 -69.65 25.52
C TRP A 362 -5.94 -69.56 24.59
N THR A 363 -6.61 -68.41 24.64
CA THR A 363 -7.73 -68.01 23.76
C THR A 363 -7.42 -66.67 23.12
N ILE A 364 -7.89 -66.43 21.89
CA ILE A 364 -7.71 -65.15 21.20
C ILE A 364 -9.06 -64.49 20.97
N ALA A 365 -9.18 -63.22 21.36
CA ALA A 365 -10.30 -62.36 20.99
C ALA A 365 -9.85 -61.28 19.99
N GLY A 366 -10.79 -60.72 19.22
CA GLY A 366 -10.50 -59.70 18.19
C GLY A 366 -10.38 -60.25 16.76
N ILE A 367 -10.69 -61.53 16.53
CA ILE A 367 -10.91 -62.12 15.20
C ILE A 367 -12.42 -62.25 15.00
N ARG A 368 -12.96 -61.69 13.92
CA ARG A 368 -14.39 -61.78 13.59
C ARG A 368 -14.74 -63.11 12.94
N ASP A 369 -16.03 -63.45 12.89
CA ASP A 369 -16.54 -64.71 12.31
C ASP A 369 -16.13 -64.93 10.83
N ASN A 370 -15.78 -63.85 10.12
CA ASN A 370 -15.31 -63.87 8.73
C ASN A 370 -13.77 -63.92 8.59
N GLY A 371 -13.03 -64.11 9.68
CA GLY A 371 -11.56 -64.17 9.70
C GLY A 371 -10.85 -62.83 9.57
N THR A 372 -11.58 -61.69 9.59
CA THR A 372 -10.97 -60.35 9.60
C THR A 372 -10.57 -59.95 11.02
N ALA A 373 -9.42 -59.30 11.18
CA ALA A 373 -8.96 -58.81 12.47
C ALA A 373 -9.51 -57.43 12.84
N GLU A 374 -9.75 -57.21 14.12
CA GLU A 374 -9.91 -55.87 14.69
C GLU A 374 -8.55 -55.15 14.74
N SER A 375 -8.51 -53.89 15.19
CA SER A 375 -7.23 -53.13 15.28
C SER A 375 -6.24 -53.70 16.30
N GLN A 376 -6.68 -54.66 17.11
CA GLN A 376 -5.88 -55.30 18.15
C GLN A 376 -6.43 -56.71 18.36
N LEU A 377 -5.54 -57.68 18.54
CA LEU A 377 -5.89 -59.02 19.00
C LEU A 377 -5.60 -59.12 20.50
N GLN A 378 -6.42 -59.84 21.25
CA GLN A 378 -6.23 -60.01 22.69
C GLN A 378 -5.99 -61.47 22.99
N LEU A 379 -4.78 -61.79 23.44
CA LEU A 379 -4.36 -63.13 23.82
C LEU A 379 -4.66 -63.32 25.30
N ASN A 380 -5.61 -64.19 25.64
CA ASN A 380 -6.05 -64.43 27.01
C ASN A 380 -5.68 -65.83 27.48
N ARG A 381 -4.99 -65.93 28.61
CA ARG A 381 -4.66 -67.20 29.25
C ARG A 381 -5.91 -67.77 29.93
N VAL A 382 -6.21 -69.03 29.68
CA VAL A 382 -7.32 -69.78 30.30
C VAL A 382 -6.87 -70.21 31.69
N LEU A 383 -7.46 -69.62 32.74
CA LEU A 383 -7.15 -69.92 34.15
C LEU A 383 -8.33 -70.59 34.85
N SER A 384 -8.04 -71.33 35.95
CA SER A 384 -9.07 -71.92 36.80
C SER A 384 -9.73 -70.87 37.72
N LYS A 385 -11.02 -71.06 38.09
CA LYS A 385 -11.78 -70.10 38.93
C LYS A 385 -11.11 -69.76 40.27
N THR A 386 -10.30 -70.66 40.81
CA THR A 386 -9.57 -70.48 42.08
C THR A 386 -8.35 -69.56 41.94
N GLU A 387 -7.76 -69.47 40.74
CA GLU A 387 -6.63 -68.59 40.43
C GLU A 387 -7.07 -67.17 40.06
N GLN A 388 -8.26 -67.01 39.45
CA GLN A 388 -8.86 -65.71 39.17
C GLN A 388 -9.17 -64.91 40.45
N ALA A 389 -9.75 -65.56 41.47
CA ALA A 389 -10.16 -64.90 42.71
C ALA A 389 -8.97 -64.42 43.57
N LYS A 390 -7.80 -65.06 43.45
CA LYS A 390 -6.59 -64.68 44.19
C LYS A 390 -5.91 -63.43 43.61
N LEU A 391 -6.13 -63.15 42.32
CA LEU A 391 -5.55 -62.01 41.61
C LEU A 391 -6.43 -60.75 41.62
N GLU A 392 -7.75 -60.86 41.71
CA GLU A 392 -8.64 -59.68 41.88
C GLU A 392 -8.36 -58.93 43.19
N LEU A 393 -7.84 -59.63 44.21
CA LEU A 393 -7.36 -59.02 45.45
C LEU A 393 -5.99 -58.33 45.29
N GLU A 394 -5.20 -58.70 44.28
CA GLU A 394 -3.90 -58.10 43.96
C GLU A 394 -4.02 -56.96 42.92
N GLN A 395 -5.16 -56.83 42.22
CA GLN A 395 -5.41 -55.78 41.24
C GLN A 395 -6.19 -54.59 41.84
N ASN A 396 -5.43 -53.53 42.12
CA ASN A 396 -5.86 -52.26 42.70
C ASN A 396 -6.78 -51.46 41.75
N ILE A 397 -8.09 -51.75 41.73
CA ILE A 397 -9.08 -51.00 40.93
C ILE A 397 -9.30 -49.61 41.54
N LEU A 398 -8.88 -48.55 40.83
CA LEU A 398 -9.04 -47.16 41.25
C LEU A 398 -10.52 -46.71 41.15
N PRO A 399 -11.01 -45.89 42.10
CA PRO A 399 -12.35 -45.31 42.03
C PRO A 399 -12.52 -44.43 40.78
N THR A 400 -13.72 -44.43 40.18
CA THR A 400 -14.03 -43.68 38.96
C THR A 400 -13.97 -42.18 39.21
N PHE A 401 -13.18 -41.45 38.41
CA PHE A 401 -12.96 -40.02 38.57
C PHE A 401 -12.97 -39.31 37.21
N VAL A 402 -13.68 -38.18 37.14
CA VAL A 402 -13.83 -37.41 35.89
C VAL A 402 -13.54 -35.93 36.10
N LYS A 403 -13.27 -35.24 35.00
CA LYS A 403 -13.15 -33.78 34.93
C LYS A 403 -14.33 -33.20 34.17
N VAL A 404 -15.04 -32.26 34.78
CA VAL A 404 -16.15 -31.52 34.17
C VAL A 404 -15.64 -30.14 33.75
N GLU A 405 -15.55 -29.91 32.44
CA GLU A 405 -15.19 -28.61 31.87
C GLU A 405 -16.46 -27.89 31.43
N ARG A 406 -16.75 -26.73 32.04
CA ARG A 406 -17.83 -25.83 31.61
C ARG A 406 -17.22 -24.65 30.87
N ARG A 407 -17.64 -24.42 29.63
CA ARG A 407 -17.23 -23.28 28.82
C ARG A 407 -18.44 -22.38 28.58
N LEU A 408 -18.42 -21.19 29.17
CA LEU A 408 -19.45 -20.18 29.03
C LEU A 408 -19.06 -19.27 27.86
N HIS A 409 -19.90 -19.21 26.84
CA HIS A 409 -19.77 -18.33 25.69
C HIS A 409 -20.80 -17.22 25.81
N LEU A 410 -20.38 -16.06 26.32
CA LEU A 410 -21.21 -14.90 26.57
C LEU A 410 -21.12 -13.93 25.38
N GLY A 411 -21.80 -14.29 24.28
CA GLY A 411 -21.96 -13.46 23.07
C GLY A 411 -23.28 -12.69 23.06
N LEU A 412 -23.87 -12.45 21.88
CA LEU A 412 -25.25 -11.96 21.79
C LEU A 412 -26.24 -13.00 22.35
N ASP A 413 -26.04 -14.27 21.99
CA ASP A 413 -26.71 -15.42 22.60
C ASP A 413 -25.75 -16.15 23.54
N TRP A 414 -26.16 -16.34 24.80
CA TRP A 414 -25.32 -17.01 25.78
C TRP A 414 -25.47 -18.52 25.72
N HIS A 415 -24.35 -19.22 25.71
CA HIS A 415 -24.29 -20.67 25.63
C HIS A 415 -23.31 -21.25 26.65
N VAL A 416 -23.57 -22.49 27.06
CA VAL A 416 -22.67 -23.27 27.93
C VAL A 416 -22.39 -24.60 27.24
N GLU A 417 -21.12 -24.88 27.01
CA GLU A 417 -20.67 -26.21 26.58
C GLU A 417 -20.10 -26.93 27.80
N THR A 418 -20.70 -28.06 28.17
CA THR A 418 -20.19 -28.89 29.27
C THR A 418 -19.59 -30.17 28.69
N THR A 419 -18.32 -30.42 29.02
CA THR A 419 -17.60 -31.63 28.61
C THR A 419 -17.16 -32.42 29.85
N VAL A 420 -17.51 -33.69 29.90
CA VAL A 420 -17.11 -34.61 30.95
C VAL A 420 -16.03 -35.51 30.38
N LYS A 421 -14.82 -35.43 30.93
CA LYS A 421 -13.66 -36.23 30.51
C LYS A 421 -13.30 -37.22 31.59
N ARG A 422 -13.22 -38.50 31.23
CA ARG A 422 -12.75 -39.55 32.14
C ARG A 422 -11.24 -39.41 32.37
N LEU A 423 -10.82 -39.51 33.64
CA LEU A 423 -9.41 -39.51 34.04
C LEU A 423 -8.92 -40.91 34.48
N THR A 424 -9.84 -41.86 34.66
CA THR A 424 -9.56 -43.25 35.06
C THR A 424 -9.46 -44.22 33.87
N PRO A 425 -8.85 -45.42 34.04
CA PRO A 425 -8.73 -46.43 32.99
C PRO A 425 -10.07 -46.84 32.33
N LEU A 426 -10.01 -47.35 31.09
CA LEU A 426 -11.13 -47.63 30.18
C LEU A 426 -11.84 -48.99 30.44
N ASP A 427 -11.72 -49.54 31.65
CA ASP A 427 -12.10 -50.94 31.89
C ASP A 427 -13.52 -51.06 32.48
N THR A 428 -14.10 -49.97 33.00
CA THR A 428 -15.42 -49.96 33.65
C THR A 428 -16.36 -48.86 33.11
N PRO A 429 -17.66 -49.14 32.94
CA PRO A 429 -18.66 -48.12 32.64
C PRO A 429 -18.92 -47.25 33.89
N LEU A 430 -19.25 -45.97 33.70
CA LEU A 430 -19.56 -45.05 34.80
C LEU A 430 -20.82 -44.23 34.54
N SER A 431 -21.52 -43.85 35.62
CA SER A 431 -22.73 -43.01 35.60
C SER A 431 -22.62 -41.91 36.64
N LEU A 432 -22.86 -40.66 36.25
CA LEU A 432 -22.72 -39.47 37.10
C LEU A 432 -23.89 -38.52 36.92
N ASN A 433 -24.22 -37.75 37.97
CA ASN A 433 -25.23 -36.68 37.90
C ASN A 433 -24.53 -35.33 38.04
N ILE A 434 -24.63 -34.49 37.01
CA ILE A 434 -23.97 -33.18 36.95
C ILE A 434 -25.02 -32.08 37.09
N PRO A 435 -24.87 -31.12 38.04
CA PRO A 435 -25.84 -30.05 38.21
C PRO A 435 -25.82 -29.06 37.05
N LEU A 436 -27.00 -28.57 36.68
CA LEU A 436 -27.18 -27.48 35.73
C LEU A 436 -27.01 -26.13 36.43
N LEU A 437 -26.51 -25.14 35.70
CA LEU A 437 -26.42 -23.76 36.16
C LEU A 437 -27.82 -23.13 36.27
N PRO A 438 -27.98 -22.07 37.10
CA PRO A 438 -29.22 -21.30 37.12
C PRO A 438 -29.55 -20.77 35.72
N ASN A 439 -30.79 -20.97 35.26
CA ASN A 439 -31.28 -20.58 33.93
C ASN A 439 -30.60 -21.28 32.74
N GLU A 440 -29.94 -22.43 32.96
CA GLU A 440 -29.41 -23.27 31.89
C GLU A 440 -30.50 -24.16 31.27
N GLN A 441 -30.58 -24.20 29.95
CA GLN A 441 -31.51 -25.03 29.18
C GLN A 441 -30.74 -25.93 28.21
N PRO A 442 -30.58 -27.23 28.51
CA PRO A 442 -29.88 -28.17 27.63
C PRO A 442 -30.58 -28.33 26.28
N MET A 443 -29.81 -28.30 25.19
CA MET A 443 -30.34 -28.31 23.83
C MET A 443 -30.31 -29.70 23.16
N SER A 444 -29.79 -30.73 23.83
CA SER A 444 -29.62 -32.08 23.24
C SER A 444 -30.77 -33.03 23.61
N GLU A 445 -31.39 -33.63 22.59
CA GLU A 445 -32.55 -34.52 22.70
C GLU A 445 -32.30 -35.84 23.46
N GLN A 446 -31.04 -36.19 23.71
CA GLN A 446 -30.63 -37.48 24.28
C GLN A 446 -30.31 -37.43 25.79
N LEU A 447 -30.48 -36.27 26.45
CA LEU A 447 -30.16 -36.11 27.86
C LEU A 447 -31.35 -36.41 28.77
N SER A 448 -31.15 -37.31 29.74
CA SER A 448 -32.12 -37.49 30.82
C SER A 448 -31.86 -36.48 31.94
N ILE A 449 -32.77 -35.52 32.09
CA ILE A 449 -32.73 -34.48 33.13
C ILE A 449 -33.68 -34.88 34.26
N ARG A 450 -33.18 -34.94 35.50
CA ARG A 450 -34.01 -35.12 36.70
C ARG A 450 -33.49 -34.20 37.81
N GLN A 451 -34.38 -33.48 38.49
CA GLN A 451 -34.05 -32.61 39.63
C GLN A 451 -32.90 -31.61 39.35
N ASN A 452 -32.95 -30.90 38.21
CA ASN A 452 -31.91 -29.93 37.78
C ASN A 452 -30.50 -30.52 37.62
N LYS A 453 -30.39 -31.83 37.42
CA LYS A 453 -29.14 -32.54 37.14
C LYS A 453 -29.25 -33.32 35.84
N VAL A 454 -28.18 -33.31 35.05
CA VAL A 454 -28.01 -34.13 33.85
C VAL A 454 -27.36 -35.44 34.28
N ARG A 455 -28.01 -36.56 33.97
CA ARG A 455 -27.41 -37.88 34.16
C ARG A 455 -26.58 -38.24 32.93
N VAL A 456 -25.29 -38.49 33.12
CA VAL A 456 -24.32 -38.85 32.08
C VAL A 456 -23.90 -40.30 32.29
N ASN A 457 -24.00 -41.12 31.24
CA ASN A 457 -23.53 -42.50 31.23
C ASN A 457 -22.41 -42.64 30.19
N LEU A 458 -21.23 -43.07 30.63
CA LEU A 458 -20.10 -43.37 29.75
C LEU A 458 -19.84 -44.87 29.77
N GLY A 459 -19.85 -45.52 28.59
CA GLY A 459 -19.46 -46.93 28.44
C GLY A 459 -17.99 -47.19 28.77
N ALA A 460 -17.58 -48.46 28.90
CA ALA A 460 -16.20 -48.82 29.27
C ALA A 460 -15.15 -48.16 28.35
N GLN A 461 -15.38 -48.12 27.04
CA GLN A 461 -14.45 -47.54 26.06
C GLN A 461 -14.67 -46.04 25.75
N GLN A 462 -15.57 -45.34 26.45
CA GLN A 462 -15.88 -43.93 26.19
C GLN A 462 -15.09 -42.99 27.12
N MET A 463 -14.27 -42.12 26.54
CA MET A 463 -13.44 -41.14 27.27
C MET A 463 -14.16 -39.83 27.59
N GLU A 464 -15.16 -39.44 26.79
CA GLU A 464 -15.82 -38.15 26.95
C GLU A 464 -17.31 -38.18 26.60
N ALA A 465 -18.07 -37.29 27.24
CA ALA A 465 -19.42 -36.90 26.85
C ALA A 465 -19.52 -35.37 26.86
N SER A 466 -20.21 -34.80 25.89
CA SER A 466 -20.41 -33.35 25.79
C SER A 466 -21.85 -33.02 25.43
N TRP A 467 -22.31 -31.86 25.90
CA TRP A 467 -23.56 -31.26 25.48
C TRP A 467 -23.46 -29.75 25.46
N SER A 468 -24.42 -29.13 24.78
CA SER A 468 -24.58 -27.68 24.72
C SER A 468 -25.91 -27.28 25.33
N SER A 469 -25.90 -26.16 26.04
CA SER A 469 -27.06 -25.57 26.68
C SER A 469 -27.16 -24.09 26.31
N ARG A 470 -28.37 -23.59 26.18
CA ARG A 470 -28.64 -22.14 26.13
C ARG A 470 -28.66 -21.62 27.56
N LEU A 471 -28.01 -20.48 27.80
CA LEU A 471 -28.10 -19.77 29.08
C LEU A 471 -28.89 -18.49 28.82
N ASN A 472 -29.92 -18.22 29.62
CA ASN A 472 -30.65 -16.95 29.45
C ASN A 472 -29.79 -15.78 29.96
N PRO A 473 -29.63 -14.68 29.19
CA PRO A 473 -28.86 -13.52 29.63
C PRO A 473 -29.41 -12.94 30.93
N GLY A 474 -28.53 -12.58 31.86
CA GLY A 474 -28.87 -11.95 33.13
C GLY A 474 -27.71 -11.13 33.68
N GLY A 475 -27.98 -10.15 34.54
CA GLY A 475 -26.92 -9.28 35.08
C GLY A 475 -25.89 -9.99 35.97
N GLN A 476 -26.20 -11.21 36.41
CA GLN A 476 -25.34 -12.00 37.28
C GLN A 476 -25.43 -13.50 36.96
N VAL A 477 -24.28 -14.17 36.88
CA VAL A 477 -24.16 -15.63 36.79
C VAL A 477 -23.37 -16.14 37.99
N ILE A 478 -23.95 -17.08 38.73
CA ILE A 478 -23.31 -17.70 39.89
C ILE A 478 -22.88 -19.11 39.51
N LEU A 479 -21.58 -19.37 39.58
CA LEU A 479 -20.97 -20.68 39.41
C LEU A 479 -20.61 -21.23 40.80
N GLN A 480 -21.12 -22.42 41.13
CA GLN A 480 -20.81 -23.09 42.40
C GLN A 480 -20.32 -24.50 42.11
N ALA A 481 -19.13 -24.83 42.61
CA ALA A 481 -18.55 -26.16 42.43
C ALA A 481 -19.32 -27.17 43.30
N ALA A 482 -19.64 -28.32 42.73
CA ALA A 482 -20.30 -29.38 43.49
C ALA A 482 -19.42 -29.86 44.64
N ASP A 483 -20.04 -30.08 45.81
CA ASP A 483 -19.39 -30.67 46.96
C ASP A 483 -19.42 -32.20 46.86
N ASN A 484 -18.57 -32.77 46.00
CA ASN A 484 -18.41 -34.22 45.85
C ASN A 484 -16.97 -34.63 45.50
N ALA A 485 -16.67 -35.92 45.69
CA ALA A 485 -15.34 -36.49 45.42
C ALA A 485 -15.23 -37.17 44.04
N ASP A 486 -16.34 -37.25 43.29
CA ASP A 486 -16.41 -38.02 42.04
C ASP A 486 -15.85 -37.25 40.83
N TYR A 487 -15.78 -35.91 40.93
CA TYR A 487 -15.25 -35.08 39.84
C TYR A 487 -14.68 -33.74 40.28
N LEU A 488 -13.87 -33.16 39.40
CA LEU A 488 -13.40 -31.77 39.49
C LEU A 488 -14.01 -30.92 38.40
N GLU A 489 -14.25 -29.66 38.69
CA GLU A 489 -14.75 -28.70 37.73
C GLU A 489 -13.64 -27.79 37.18
N SER A 490 -13.83 -27.30 35.97
CA SER A 490 -13.01 -26.22 35.39
C SER A 490 -13.93 -25.30 34.62
N TRP A 491 -13.88 -24.02 34.93
CA TRP A 491 -14.76 -23.02 34.32
C TRP A 491 -13.95 -22.12 33.39
N TYR A 492 -14.38 -22.05 32.13
CA TYR A 492 -13.83 -21.15 31.13
C TYR A 492 -14.92 -20.15 30.79
N VAL A 493 -14.60 -18.86 30.81
CA VAL A 493 -15.58 -17.82 30.48
C VAL A 493 -15.04 -16.99 29.34
N ALA A 494 -15.66 -17.11 28.17
CA ALA A 494 -15.39 -16.30 26.99
C ALA A 494 -16.46 -15.20 26.89
N VAL A 495 -16.06 -13.93 26.92
CA VAL A 495 -16.98 -12.78 26.92
C VAL A 495 -16.75 -11.91 25.70
N SER A 496 -17.79 -11.73 24.89
CA SER A 496 -17.76 -10.85 23.71
C SER A 496 -17.54 -9.38 24.13
N PRO A 497 -16.89 -8.53 23.30
CA PRO A 497 -16.70 -7.11 23.60
C PRO A 497 -17.98 -6.29 23.85
N VAL A 498 -19.15 -6.86 23.54
CA VAL A 498 -20.46 -6.25 23.83
C VAL A 498 -20.76 -6.24 25.34
N TRP A 499 -20.10 -7.08 26.13
CA TRP A 499 -20.32 -7.21 27.58
C TRP A 499 -19.05 -6.86 28.36
N HIS A 500 -19.24 -6.22 29.51
CA HIS A 500 -18.22 -6.03 30.54
C HIS A 500 -18.41 -7.07 31.64
N LEU A 501 -17.32 -7.75 32.01
CA LEU A 501 -17.31 -8.82 33.00
C LEU A 501 -16.51 -8.37 34.24
N GLU A 502 -17.15 -8.44 35.39
CA GLU A 502 -16.51 -8.33 36.71
C GLU A 502 -16.69 -9.64 37.47
N ALA A 503 -15.57 -10.25 37.88
CA ALA A 503 -15.57 -11.50 38.63
C ALA A 503 -15.28 -11.24 40.11
N GLU A 504 -16.09 -11.82 41.00
CA GLU A 504 -15.96 -11.71 42.45
C GLU A 504 -15.95 -13.10 43.10
N GLY A 505 -15.15 -13.26 44.15
CA GLY A 505 -15.04 -14.48 44.96
C GLY A 505 -13.74 -15.26 44.74
N LEU A 506 -13.46 -15.70 43.50
CA LEU A 506 -12.27 -16.50 43.18
C LEU A 506 -11.31 -15.77 42.25
N PRO A 507 -9.98 -15.78 42.53
CA PRO A 507 -8.99 -15.24 41.62
C PRO A 507 -8.89 -16.11 40.35
N VAL A 508 -8.57 -15.49 39.23
CA VAL A 508 -8.34 -16.21 37.96
C VAL A 508 -7.08 -17.07 38.09
N ASN A 509 -7.19 -18.37 37.82
CA ASN A 509 -6.04 -19.29 37.91
C ASN A 509 -5.13 -19.20 36.66
N ARG A 510 -5.72 -19.09 35.47
CA ARG A 510 -4.98 -18.98 34.20
C ARG A 510 -5.83 -18.33 33.11
N PHE A 511 -5.21 -17.91 32.02
CA PHE A 511 -5.89 -17.45 30.81
C PHE A 511 -5.65 -18.44 29.67
N ASP A 512 -6.73 -18.89 29.04
CA ASP A 512 -6.68 -19.73 27.84
C ASP A 512 -6.70 -18.84 26.58
N ARG A 513 -5.92 -19.21 25.57
CA ARG A 513 -5.81 -18.50 24.28
C ARG A 513 -6.32 -19.35 23.10
N SER A 514 -7.17 -20.34 23.37
CA SER A 514 -7.86 -21.10 22.33
C SER A 514 -8.90 -20.24 21.58
N ASP A 515 -9.15 -20.54 20.30
CA ASP A 515 -10.25 -19.94 19.50
C ASP A 515 -10.19 -18.41 19.28
N ALA A 516 -8.98 -17.84 19.16
CA ALA A 516 -8.74 -16.42 18.83
C ALA A 516 -9.31 -15.39 19.84
N GLN A 517 -9.63 -15.83 21.06
CA GLN A 517 -10.10 -14.99 22.16
C GLN A 517 -9.42 -15.41 23.48
N VAL A 518 -9.08 -14.44 24.33
CA VAL A 518 -8.50 -14.72 25.65
C VAL A 518 -9.63 -14.96 26.64
N SER A 519 -9.66 -16.14 27.27
CA SER A 519 -10.71 -16.52 28.24
C SER A 519 -10.09 -16.80 29.61
N PRO A 520 -10.49 -16.11 30.69
CA PRO A 520 -10.12 -16.50 32.04
C PRO A 520 -10.63 -17.91 32.39
N VAL A 521 -9.82 -18.64 33.17
CA VAL A 521 -10.10 -20.00 33.62
C VAL A 521 -9.98 -20.07 35.13
N TRP A 522 -10.99 -20.66 35.76
CA TRP A 522 -11.04 -20.97 37.18
C TRP A 522 -11.00 -22.48 37.42
N LEU A 523 -10.27 -22.87 38.46
CA LEU A 523 -10.14 -24.24 38.94
C LEU A 523 -10.63 -24.29 40.39
N PRO A 524 -11.95 -24.31 40.61
CA PRO A 524 -12.52 -24.21 41.95
C PRO A 524 -12.33 -25.50 42.75
N TRP A 525 -12.19 -25.37 44.06
CA TRP A 525 -12.34 -26.48 45.00
C TRP A 525 -13.82 -26.81 45.26
N PRO A 526 -14.15 -28.04 45.70
CA PRO A 526 -15.52 -28.40 46.07
C PRO A 526 -16.15 -27.39 47.04
N GLY A 527 -17.36 -26.92 46.72
CA GLY A 527 -18.09 -25.92 47.50
C GLY A 527 -17.73 -24.45 47.22
N GLU A 528 -16.65 -24.15 46.49
CA GLU A 528 -16.30 -22.76 46.14
C GLU A 528 -17.31 -22.11 45.19
N LYS A 529 -17.41 -20.78 45.27
CA LYS A 529 -18.38 -19.97 44.55
C LYS A 529 -17.70 -18.82 43.80
N LEU A 530 -18.04 -18.67 42.53
CA LEU A 530 -17.65 -17.56 41.66
C LEU A 530 -18.90 -16.79 41.22
N THR A 531 -18.87 -15.47 41.40
CA THR A 531 -19.94 -14.57 40.97
C THR A 531 -19.44 -13.75 39.79
N LEU A 532 -20.15 -13.83 38.67
CA LEU A 532 -19.87 -13.09 37.44
C LEU A 532 -20.92 -12.01 37.28
N ASN A 533 -20.53 -10.74 37.47
CA ASN A 533 -21.37 -9.58 37.20
C ASN A 533 -21.14 -9.17 35.75
N ILE A 534 -22.20 -9.19 34.94
CA ILE A 534 -22.13 -9.01 33.50
C ILE A 534 -23.01 -7.82 33.14
N THR A 535 -22.39 -6.76 32.64
CA THR A 535 -23.07 -5.51 32.29
C THR A 535 -22.84 -5.17 30.83
N ARG A 536 -23.80 -4.47 30.22
CA ARG A 536 -23.66 -3.97 28.87
C ARG A 536 -23.24 -2.50 28.93
N PRO A 537 -22.07 -2.11 28.38
CA PRO A 537 -21.68 -0.71 28.31
C PRO A 537 -22.69 0.10 27.48
N GLU A 538 -23.05 1.30 27.95
CA GLU A 538 -23.89 2.22 27.20
C GLU A 538 -23.10 2.88 26.05
N GLY A 539 -23.70 2.91 24.86
CA GLY A 539 -23.10 3.54 23.69
C GLY A 539 -23.28 5.07 23.71
N VAL A 540 -22.24 5.81 23.34
CA VAL A 540 -22.31 7.27 23.12
C VAL A 540 -22.84 7.55 21.71
N ALA A 541 -23.81 8.45 21.59
CA ALA A 541 -24.34 8.87 20.30
C ALA A 541 -23.23 9.48 19.42
N GLY A 542 -23.19 9.07 18.15
CA GLY A 542 -22.25 9.61 17.18
C GLY A 542 -22.65 9.28 15.75
N GLN A 543 -21.86 9.76 14.80
CA GLN A 543 -22.14 9.63 13.37
C GLN A 543 -22.07 8.17 12.91
N THR A 544 -23.16 7.67 12.32
CA THR A 544 -23.28 6.29 11.80
C THR A 544 -23.04 6.19 10.29
N VAL A 545 -22.96 7.32 9.59
CA VAL A 545 -22.70 7.42 8.14
C VAL A 545 -21.56 8.39 7.91
N THR A 546 -20.51 7.97 7.23
CA THR A 546 -19.36 8.82 6.90
C THR A 546 -19.07 8.76 5.42
N ILE A 547 -18.98 9.91 4.77
CA ILE A 547 -18.55 10.02 3.38
C ILE A 547 -17.01 10.08 3.37
N GLN A 548 -16.39 9.00 2.93
CA GLN A 548 -14.93 8.79 2.98
C GLN A 548 -14.19 9.36 1.76
N GLY A 549 -14.93 9.70 0.70
CA GLY A 549 -14.37 10.20 -0.55
C GLY A 549 -15.45 10.72 -1.47
N SER A 550 -15.12 11.76 -2.23
CA SER A 550 -15.94 12.24 -3.35
C SER A 550 -15.05 12.58 -4.54
N ASP A 551 -15.41 12.08 -5.72
CA ASP A 551 -14.70 12.33 -6.97
C ASP A 551 -15.70 12.90 -7.99
N MET A 552 -15.61 14.21 -8.24
CA MET A 552 -16.43 14.90 -9.21
C MET A 552 -15.65 15.12 -10.51
N THR A 553 -16.10 14.54 -11.61
CA THR A 553 -15.49 14.70 -12.94
C THR A 553 -16.48 15.35 -13.90
N ILE A 554 -16.07 16.45 -14.51
CA ILE A 554 -16.85 17.20 -15.47
C ILE A 554 -16.23 17.07 -16.87
N HIS A 555 -17.04 16.61 -17.81
CA HIS A 555 -16.70 16.59 -19.23
C HIS A 555 -17.46 17.70 -19.94
N SER A 556 -16.76 18.76 -20.34
CA SER A 556 -17.38 19.87 -21.07
C SER A 556 -17.66 19.49 -22.52
N GLY A 557 -18.93 19.50 -22.91
CA GLY A 557 -19.36 19.52 -24.30
C GLY A 557 -19.56 20.94 -24.84
N LYS A 558 -19.93 21.05 -26.14
CA LYS A 558 -20.25 22.35 -26.77
C LYS A 558 -21.63 22.91 -26.38
N ARG A 559 -22.54 22.03 -25.94
CA ARG A 559 -23.95 22.36 -25.66
C ARG A 559 -24.40 21.97 -24.25
N ALA A 560 -23.71 21.03 -23.64
CA ALA A 560 -24.04 20.51 -22.32
C ALA A 560 -22.75 19.97 -21.70
N SER A 561 -22.72 19.89 -20.37
CA SER A 561 -21.63 19.29 -19.62
C SER A 561 -22.13 18.03 -18.92
N ASP A 562 -21.42 16.93 -19.07
CA ASP A 562 -21.73 15.68 -18.37
C ASP A 562 -20.93 15.66 -17.05
N VAL A 563 -21.62 15.53 -15.93
CA VAL A 563 -21.03 15.55 -14.59
C VAL A 563 -21.22 14.19 -13.93
N ARG A 564 -20.11 13.60 -13.48
CA ARG A 564 -20.09 12.34 -12.72
C ARG A 564 -19.56 12.60 -11.33
N LEU A 565 -20.33 12.19 -10.32
CA LEU A 565 -19.93 12.20 -8.92
C LEU A 565 -19.87 10.77 -8.40
N ASN A 566 -18.69 10.33 -8.01
CA ASN A 566 -18.51 9.07 -7.31
C ASN A 566 -18.29 9.35 -5.83
N LEU A 567 -19.05 8.70 -4.97
CA LEU A 567 -18.95 8.80 -3.52
C LEU A 567 -18.55 7.44 -2.95
N ASN A 568 -17.66 7.46 -1.97
CA ASN A 568 -17.38 6.31 -1.12
C ASN A 568 -18.00 6.57 0.26
N ILE A 569 -19.05 5.84 0.61
CA ILE A 569 -19.83 6.06 1.83
C ILE A 569 -19.71 4.82 2.71
N ARG A 570 -19.41 5.02 3.99
CA ARG A 570 -19.44 3.94 4.99
C ARG A 570 -20.59 4.17 5.94
N SER A 571 -21.45 3.17 6.10
CA SER A 571 -22.55 3.18 7.06
C SER A 571 -22.41 2.03 8.04
N SER A 572 -22.74 2.23 9.32
CA SER A 572 -22.79 1.14 10.30
C SER A 572 -24.15 0.43 10.33
N ARG A 573 -25.19 1.02 9.75
CA ARG A 573 -26.55 0.46 9.70
C ARG A 573 -27.29 0.83 8.41
N GLY A 574 -28.41 0.18 8.14
CA GLY A 574 -29.27 0.56 7.03
C GLY A 574 -29.96 1.90 7.32
N VAL A 575 -29.73 2.93 6.51
CA VAL A 575 -30.37 4.26 6.65
C VAL A 575 -30.66 4.87 5.29
N GLN A 576 -31.63 5.80 5.25
CA GLN A 576 -31.82 6.69 4.12
C GLN A 576 -30.97 7.94 4.31
N HIS A 577 -30.15 8.26 3.32
CA HIS A 577 -29.30 9.44 3.30
C HIS A 577 -29.75 10.36 2.16
N MET A 578 -30.06 11.62 2.48
CA MET A 578 -30.52 12.61 1.52
C MET A 578 -29.35 13.49 1.08
N MET A 579 -29.22 13.69 -0.24
CA MET A 579 -28.31 14.66 -0.85
C MET A 579 -29.08 15.57 -1.81
N LYS A 580 -28.56 16.76 -2.10
CA LYS A 580 -29.19 17.72 -3.03
C LYS A 580 -28.29 17.98 -4.23
N LEU A 581 -28.85 17.81 -5.41
CA LEU A 581 -28.23 18.14 -6.69
C LEU A 581 -28.39 19.65 -7.00
N PRO A 582 -27.70 20.21 -8.00
CA PRO A 582 -27.93 21.60 -8.42
C PRO A 582 -29.29 21.76 -9.12
N GLU A 583 -29.82 22.98 -9.16
CA GLU A 583 -31.19 23.26 -9.65
C GLU A 583 -31.45 22.84 -11.11
N ASN A 584 -30.42 22.89 -11.96
CA ASN A 584 -30.51 22.56 -13.39
C ASN A 584 -29.89 21.19 -13.75
N ALA A 585 -29.81 20.26 -12.80
CA ALA A 585 -29.29 18.91 -13.05
C ALA A 585 -30.36 17.99 -13.64
N GLU A 586 -30.12 17.49 -14.85
CA GLU A 586 -30.89 16.38 -15.42
C GLU A 586 -30.21 15.06 -15.05
N LEU A 587 -30.72 14.38 -14.00
CA LEU A 587 -30.19 13.09 -13.53
C LEU A 587 -30.35 12.01 -14.62
N GLN A 588 -29.23 11.44 -15.07
CA GLN A 588 -29.19 10.42 -16.12
C GLN A 588 -29.10 9.01 -15.52
N GLU A 589 -28.28 8.84 -14.48
CA GLU A 589 -28.02 7.55 -13.87
C GLU A 589 -27.69 7.70 -12.39
N LEU A 590 -28.25 6.80 -11.57
CA LEU A 590 -27.85 6.57 -10.19
C LEU A 590 -27.51 5.10 -10.05
N SER A 591 -26.33 4.76 -9.54
CA SER A 591 -25.97 3.39 -9.19
C SER A 591 -25.38 3.32 -7.79
N ILE A 592 -25.69 2.22 -7.09
CA ILE A 592 -25.15 1.89 -5.77
C ILE A 592 -24.49 0.51 -5.90
N ASP A 593 -23.20 0.43 -5.59
CA ASP A 593 -22.38 -0.78 -5.72
C ASP A 593 -22.42 -1.41 -7.13
N GLY A 594 -22.50 -0.55 -8.16
CA GLY A 594 -22.60 -0.95 -9.57
C GLY A 594 -24.02 -1.38 -10.01
N VAL A 595 -24.99 -1.38 -9.11
CA VAL A 595 -26.39 -1.70 -9.43
C VAL A 595 -27.17 -0.41 -9.66
N THR A 596 -27.65 -0.22 -10.89
CA THR A 596 -28.47 0.92 -11.29
C THR A 596 -29.77 0.95 -10.50
N GLN A 597 -30.06 2.09 -9.87
CA GLN A 597 -31.28 2.35 -9.12
C GLN A 597 -32.32 2.98 -10.03
N ARG A 598 -33.60 2.74 -9.73
CA ARG A 598 -34.69 3.42 -10.43
C ARG A 598 -34.71 4.88 -10.01
N ILE A 599 -34.58 5.78 -10.97
CA ILE A 599 -34.70 7.22 -10.75
C ILE A 599 -36.17 7.52 -10.41
N GLN A 600 -36.40 8.08 -9.23
CA GLN A 600 -37.67 8.71 -8.90
C GLN A 600 -37.48 10.20 -9.16
N GLU A 601 -38.31 10.81 -10.02
CA GLU A 601 -38.29 12.25 -10.28
C GLU A 601 -38.75 13.01 -9.02
N GLY A 602 -37.82 13.23 -8.08
CA GLY A 602 -38.04 13.86 -6.77
C GLY A 602 -37.60 15.32 -6.70
N GLY A 603 -37.37 15.99 -7.83
CA GLY A 603 -36.82 17.35 -7.87
C GLY A 603 -35.33 17.37 -7.52
N ARG A 604 -34.92 18.31 -6.64
CA ARG A 604 -33.52 18.56 -6.26
C ARG A 604 -32.95 17.53 -5.28
N GLU A 605 -33.81 16.80 -4.57
CA GLU A 605 -33.42 15.89 -3.49
C GLU A 605 -33.29 14.45 -3.98
N LEU A 606 -32.17 13.80 -3.64
CA LEU A 606 -31.89 12.42 -3.96
C LEU A 606 -31.73 11.60 -2.68
N ASN A 607 -32.64 10.64 -2.49
CA ASN A 607 -32.64 9.76 -1.33
C ASN A 607 -31.91 8.45 -1.63
N LEU A 608 -30.75 8.27 -1.01
CA LEU A 608 -29.90 7.09 -1.12
C LEU A 608 -30.26 6.09 -0.02
N THR A 609 -30.64 4.87 -0.40
CA THR A 609 -30.86 3.78 0.58
C THR A 609 -29.55 3.05 0.83
N LEU A 610 -28.91 3.34 1.96
CA LEU A 610 -27.61 2.79 2.34
C LEU A 610 -27.79 1.49 3.13
N LYS A 611 -26.85 0.55 2.96
CA LYS A 611 -26.71 -0.70 3.70
C LYS A 611 -25.55 -0.61 4.69
N PRO A 612 -25.52 -1.42 5.76
CA PRO A 612 -24.34 -1.54 6.62
C PRO A 612 -23.12 -1.98 5.80
N GLY A 613 -21.97 -1.33 6.00
CA GLY A 613 -20.73 -1.56 5.26
C GLY A 613 -20.23 -0.35 4.49
N GLY A 614 -19.21 -0.56 3.66
CA GLY A 614 -18.74 0.43 2.68
C GLY A 614 -19.48 0.25 1.36
N GLN A 615 -19.92 1.36 0.75
CA GLN A 615 -20.67 1.37 -0.49
C GLN A 615 -20.15 2.45 -1.44
N LYS A 616 -20.21 2.16 -2.73
CA LYS A 616 -19.85 3.10 -3.79
C LYS A 616 -21.12 3.62 -4.46
N VAL A 617 -21.34 4.92 -4.40
CA VAL A 617 -22.48 5.57 -5.06
C VAL A 617 -21.95 6.35 -6.26
N ALA A 618 -22.46 6.08 -7.45
CA ALA A 618 -22.14 6.85 -8.64
C ALA A 618 -23.40 7.56 -9.15
N VAL A 619 -23.31 8.89 -9.25
CA VAL A 619 -24.37 9.78 -9.71
C VAL A 619 -23.90 10.46 -10.99
N HIS A 620 -24.70 10.38 -12.04
CA HIS A 620 -24.39 10.98 -13.34
C HIS A 620 -25.54 11.87 -13.76
N TRP A 621 -25.27 13.15 -13.98
CA TRP A 621 -26.24 14.12 -14.47
C TRP A 621 -25.66 14.95 -15.59
N ARG A 622 -26.56 15.61 -16.33
CA ARG A 622 -26.22 16.54 -17.40
C ARG A 622 -26.65 17.95 -17.01
N GLU A 623 -25.81 18.92 -17.33
CA GLU A 623 -26.10 20.34 -17.21
C GLU A 623 -26.18 20.97 -18.58
N ALA A 624 -27.22 21.77 -18.83
CA ALA A 624 -27.46 22.41 -20.11
C ALA A 624 -26.52 23.60 -20.40
N GLU A 625 -25.79 24.10 -19.39
CA GLU A 625 -24.93 25.26 -19.58
C GLU A 625 -23.57 24.88 -20.20
N PRO A 626 -23.17 25.51 -21.32
CA PRO A 626 -21.85 25.33 -21.88
C PRO A 626 -20.79 26.09 -21.05
N VAL A 627 -19.54 25.63 -21.11
CA VAL A 627 -18.42 26.32 -20.46
C VAL A 627 -18.23 27.72 -21.06
N GLY A 628 -18.55 28.73 -20.26
CA GLY A 628 -18.38 30.15 -20.57
C GLY A 628 -16.92 30.61 -20.45
N ALA A 629 -16.74 31.94 -20.39
CA ALA A 629 -15.41 32.51 -20.11
C ALA A 629 -14.99 32.29 -18.64
N PHE A 630 -15.98 32.31 -17.75
CA PHE A 630 -15.87 31.92 -16.36
C PHE A 630 -16.73 30.67 -16.16
N TYR A 631 -16.18 29.66 -15.49
CA TYR A 631 -16.92 28.46 -15.12
C TYR A 631 -16.67 28.14 -13.66
N ARG A 632 -17.76 27.85 -12.95
CA ARG A 632 -17.75 27.45 -11.54
C ARG A 632 -18.40 26.07 -11.45
N PHE A 633 -17.79 25.19 -10.67
CA PHE A 633 -18.34 23.85 -10.45
C PHE A 633 -19.72 23.93 -9.78
N PRO A 634 -20.61 22.96 -10.05
CA PRO A 634 -21.97 22.96 -9.53
C PRO A 634 -22.02 22.85 -8.00
N GLU A 635 -23.07 23.44 -7.41
CA GLU A 635 -23.38 23.27 -5.99
C GLU A 635 -23.97 21.90 -5.73
N VAL A 636 -23.27 21.08 -4.96
CA VAL A 636 -23.77 19.78 -4.50
C VAL A 636 -23.69 19.75 -2.99
N ASP A 637 -24.83 19.52 -2.36
CA ASP A 637 -24.94 19.34 -0.91
C ASP A 637 -25.08 17.85 -0.62
N LEU A 638 -24.08 17.29 0.04
CA LEU A 638 -24.05 15.87 0.40
C LEU A 638 -24.81 15.61 1.72
N GLY A 639 -25.31 16.63 2.41
CA GLY A 639 -26.02 16.50 3.69
C GLY A 639 -25.15 16.06 4.87
N LEU A 640 -23.89 15.67 4.63
CA LEU A 640 -22.90 15.32 5.64
C LEU A 640 -21.51 15.84 5.22
N PRO A 641 -20.63 16.19 6.16
CA PRO A 641 -19.25 16.49 5.86
C PRO A 641 -18.55 15.33 5.15
N VAL A 642 -17.66 15.67 4.22
CA VAL A 642 -16.91 14.70 3.40
C VAL A 642 -15.41 14.88 3.58
N VAL A 643 -14.69 13.76 3.56
CA VAL A 643 -13.24 13.76 3.45
C VAL A 643 -12.82 13.32 2.04
N ASN A 644 -11.63 13.75 1.60
CA ASN A 644 -11.05 13.39 0.30
C ASN A 644 -11.94 13.79 -0.89
N THR A 645 -12.06 15.09 -1.11
CA THR A 645 -12.82 15.65 -2.22
C THR A 645 -11.91 15.92 -3.41
N ASN A 646 -12.10 15.24 -4.52
CA ASN A 646 -11.40 15.44 -5.79
C ASN A 646 -12.33 16.08 -6.82
N PHE A 647 -11.82 17.06 -7.55
CA PHE A 647 -12.51 17.68 -8.68
C PHE A 647 -11.64 17.56 -9.93
N ARG A 648 -12.22 17.12 -11.03
CA ARG A 648 -11.54 16.99 -12.33
C ARG A 648 -12.36 17.68 -13.42
N MET A 649 -11.74 18.61 -14.12
CA MET A 649 -12.31 19.27 -15.29
C MET A 649 -11.57 18.85 -16.54
N ASN A 650 -12.26 18.20 -17.46
CA ASN A 650 -11.74 17.89 -18.80
C ASN A 650 -12.20 18.96 -19.79
N LEU A 651 -11.23 19.77 -20.26
CA LEU A 651 -11.45 20.89 -21.16
C LEU A 651 -11.23 20.51 -22.63
N PRO A 652 -12.03 21.05 -23.56
CA PRO A 652 -11.79 20.89 -24.97
C PRO A 652 -10.57 21.71 -25.43
N ARG A 653 -9.90 21.26 -26.51
CA ARG A 653 -8.64 21.84 -27.00
C ARG A 653 -8.77 23.25 -27.61
N ASP A 654 -9.97 23.74 -27.84
CA ASP A 654 -10.26 25.08 -28.38
C ASP A 654 -10.33 26.16 -27.29
N ARG A 655 -10.05 25.81 -26.03
CA ARG A 655 -10.04 26.71 -24.89
C ARG A 655 -8.62 26.94 -24.36
N TRP A 656 -8.32 28.21 -24.09
CA TRP A 656 -7.10 28.65 -23.45
C TRP A 656 -7.41 29.02 -22.01
N VAL A 657 -6.88 28.26 -21.05
CA VAL A 657 -7.07 28.52 -19.61
C VAL A 657 -6.15 29.66 -19.18
N VAL A 658 -6.73 30.73 -18.63
CA VAL A 658 -6.02 31.95 -18.23
C VAL A 658 -5.80 31.98 -16.72
N TRP A 659 -6.77 31.49 -15.96
CA TRP A 659 -6.73 31.48 -14.50
C TRP A 659 -7.47 30.26 -13.95
N ALA A 660 -7.05 29.77 -12.79
CA ALA A 660 -7.74 28.74 -12.04
C ALA A 660 -7.71 29.09 -10.55
N ASP A 661 -8.83 28.84 -9.89
CA ASP A 661 -9.08 29.15 -8.48
C ASP A 661 -9.80 27.96 -7.83
N GLY A 662 -9.62 27.75 -6.53
CA GLY A 662 -10.23 26.62 -5.85
C GLY A 662 -9.57 26.25 -4.53
N PRO A 663 -9.80 25.02 -4.03
CA PRO A 663 -9.32 24.59 -2.73
C PRO A 663 -7.78 24.46 -2.66
N THR A 664 -7.29 24.16 -1.46
CA THR A 664 -5.87 24.25 -1.06
C THR A 664 -4.89 23.53 -1.98
N MET A 665 -5.28 22.42 -2.62
CA MET A 665 -4.48 21.73 -3.64
C MET A 665 -5.19 21.80 -5.00
N GLY A 666 -4.61 22.51 -5.96
CA GLY A 666 -5.23 22.69 -7.28
C GLY A 666 -4.26 23.12 -8.38
N PRO A 667 -4.75 23.29 -9.62
CA PRO A 667 -4.00 23.82 -10.75
C PRO A 667 -3.42 25.20 -10.43
N ALA A 668 -2.15 25.35 -10.73
CA ALA A 668 -1.39 26.56 -10.59
C ALA A 668 -0.93 27.02 -11.98
N VAL A 669 -1.32 28.23 -12.36
CA VAL A 669 -0.95 28.83 -13.64
C VAL A 669 0.39 29.54 -13.47
N LEU A 670 1.49 28.83 -13.72
CA LEU A 670 2.86 29.30 -13.45
C LEU A 670 3.29 30.47 -14.35
N PHE A 671 2.65 30.63 -15.51
CA PHE A 671 2.96 31.67 -16.48
C PHE A 671 2.89 33.09 -15.88
N TRP A 672 1.95 33.36 -14.98
CA TRP A 672 1.83 34.67 -14.34
C TRP A 672 3.03 35.03 -13.48
N GLY A 673 3.64 34.04 -12.81
CA GLY A 673 4.90 34.23 -12.09
C GLY A 673 6.07 34.56 -13.02
N VAL A 674 6.11 33.93 -14.21
CA VAL A 674 7.11 34.25 -15.25
C VAL A 674 6.91 35.68 -15.76
N LEU A 675 5.68 36.07 -16.04
CA LEU A 675 5.35 37.41 -16.54
C LEU A 675 5.74 38.48 -15.51
N LEU A 676 5.51 38.25 -14.22
CA LEU A 676 5.97 39.15 -13.15
C LEU A 676 7.50 39.24 -13.09
N ALA A 677 8.21 38.12 -13.19
CA ALA A 677 9.68 38.11 -13.24
C ALA A 677 10.20 38.86 -14.48
N LEU A 678 9.60 38.63 -15.65
CA LEU A 678 9.93 39.34 -16.90
C LEU A 678 9.66 40.84 -16.80
N PHE A 679 8.59 41.25 -16.12
CA PHE A 679 8.30 42.65 -15.88
C PHE A 679 9.42 43.32 -15.05
N VAL A 680 9.88 42.68 -13.97
CA VAL A 680 11.00 43.18 -13.15
C VAL A 680 12.29 43.27 -13.96
N VAL A 681 12.61 42.24 -14.75
CA VAL A 681 13.81 42.21 -15.61
C VAL A 681 13.72 43.30 -16.70
N ALA A 682 12.56 43.48 -17.32
CA ALA A 682 12.33 44.49 -18.34
C ALA A 682 12.47 45.92 -17.79
N LEU A 683 12.01 46.16 -16.56
CA LEU A 683 12.25 47.42 -15.85
C LEU A 683 13.74 47.64 -15.58
N ALA A 684 14.46 46.62 -15.11
CA ALA A 684 15.89 46.71 -14.84
C ALA A 684 16.70 46.99 -16.13
N LEU A 685 16.43 46.26 -17.22
CA LEU A 685 17.08 46.45 -18.51
C LEU A 685 16.74 47.83 -19.11
N GLY A 686 15.48 48.25 -19.03
CA GLY A 686 15.07 49.59 -19.49
C GLY A 686 15.71 50.72 -18.68
N ALA A 687 15.86 50.56 -17.36
CA ALA A 687 16.50 51.53 -16.48
C ALA A 687 18.02 51.64 -16.72
N SER A 688 18.67 50.55 -17.13
CA SER A 688 20.11 50.51 -17.39
C SER A 688 20.57 51.44 -18.52
N LYS A 689 19.64 51.82 -19.43
CA LYS A 689 19.91 52.59 -20.67
C LYS A 689 21.07 52.00 -21.51
N LEU A 690 21.37 50.71 -21.34
CA LEU A 690 22.41 50.01 -22.10
C LEU A 690 22.02 49.93 -23.57
N THR A 691 20.80 49.46 -23.85
CA THR A 691 20.21 49.37 -25.19
C THR A 691 19.26 50.55 -25.47
N PRO A 692 18.96 50.85 -26.75
CA PRO A 692 17.97 51.88 -27.10
C PRO A 692 16.51 51.47 -26.82
N LEU A 693 16.27 50.25 -26.33
CA LEU A 693 14.94 49.71 -26.08
C LEU A 693 14.34 50.26 -24.77
N LYS A 694 13.06 50.63 -24.81
CA LYS A 694 12.29 51.01 -23.62
C LYS A 694 11.86 49.78 -22.81
N TRP A 695 11.53 49.97 -21.54
CA TRP A 695 11.07 48.89 -20.65
C TRP A 695 9.89 48.08 -21.25
N TRP A 696 8.94 48.75 -21.91
CA TRP A 696 7.78 48.08 -22.51
C TRP A 696 8.16 47.24 -23.75
N GLN A 697 9.22 47.62 -24.48
CA GLN A 697 9.70 46.85 -25.63
C GLN A 697 10.39 45.57 -25.15
N TRP A 698 11.19 45.67 -24.08
CA TRP A 698 11.77 44.50 -23.41
C TRP A 698 10.69 43.58 -22.85
N PHE A 699 9.63 44.14 -22.28
CA PHE A 699 8.52 43.38 -21.73
C PHE A 699 7.71 42.67 -22.83
N LEU A 700 7.33 43.36 -23.91
CA LEU A 700 6.65 42.74 -25.05
C LEU A 700 7.51 41.67 -25.72
N LEU A 701 8.81 41.91 -25.89
CA LEU A 701 9.74 40.91 -26.42
C LEU A 701 9.80 39.68 -25.51
N GLY A 702 9.85 39.88 -24.20
CA GLY A 702 9.82 38.82 -23.19
C GLY A 702 8.53 37.99 -23.23
N ILE A 703 7.35 38.63 -23.39
CA ILE A 703 6.06 37.93 -23.48
C ILE A 703 6.04 36.95 -24.65
N GLY A 704 6.41 37.38 -25.87
CA GLY A 704 6.36 36.44 -26.99
C GLY A 704 7.47 35.38 -26.96
N LEU A 705 8.66 35.71 -26.46
CA LEU A 705 9.73 34.72 -26.28
C LEU A 705 9.46 33.73 -25.12
N SER A 706 8.55 34.05 -24.21
CA SER A 706 8.19 33.15 -23.10
C SER A 706 7.48 31.87 -23.53
N GLN A 707 6.97 31.84 -24.77
CA GLN A 707 6.41 30.63 -25.41
C GLN A 707 7.50 29.71 -25.97
N THR A 708 8.77 30.09 -25.83
CA THR A 708 9.94 29.29 -26.22
C THR A 708 10.81 28.99 -25.00
N GLU A 709 11.83 28.16 -25.18
CA GLU A 709 12.76 27.80 -24.11
C GLU A 709 13.47 29.04 -23.51
N THR A 710 13.63 29.06 -22.19
CA THR A 710 14.24 30.19 -21.45
C THR A 710 15.66 30.53 -21.95
N THR A 711 16.42 29.51 -22.37
CA THR A 711 17.77 29.65 -22.93
C THR A 711 17.79 30.51 -24.20
N LEU A 712 16.82 30.32 -25.08
CA LEU A 712 16.68 31.07 -26.33
C LEU A 712 16.37 32.55 -26.08
N MET A 713 15.59 32.85 -25.03
CA MET A 713 15.33 34.23 -24.59
C MET A 713 16.62 34.95 -24.18
N ILE A 714 17.52 34.26 -23.46
CA ILE A 714 18.81 34.82 -23.04
C ILE A 714 19.70 35.12 -24.26
N VAL A 715 19.69 34.26 -25.28
CA VAL A 715 20.45 34.49 -26.52
C VAL A 715 20.01 35.77 -27.22
N VAL A 716 18.70 36.00 -27.36
CA VAL A 716 18.17 37.23 -27.99
C VAL A 716 18.48 38.47 -27.14
N ALA A 717 18.29 38.40 -25.83
CA ALA A 717 18.62 39.50 -24.93
C ALA A 717 20.13 39.83 -24.95
N GLY A 718 20.97 38.80 -24.91
CA GLY A 718 22.43 38.90 -24.99
C GLY A 718 22.89 39.51 -26.31
N TRP A 719 22.28 39.10 -27.44
CA TRP A 719 22.54 39.69 -28.74
C TRP A 719 22.31 41.22 -28.76
N LEU A 720 21.16 41.68 -28.26
CA LEU A 720 20.87 43.11 -28.19
C LEU A 720 21.85 43.86 -27.28
N VAL A 721 22.27 43.26 -26.17
CA VAL A 721 23.27 43.87 -25.28
C VAL A 721 24.66 43.93 -25.95
N VAL A 722 25.08 42.87 -26.64
CA VAL A 722 26.36 42.81 -27.37
C VAL A 722 26.41 43.90 -28.46
N LEU A 723 25.34 44.11 -29.21
CA LEU A 723 25.25 45.20 -30.19
C LEU A 723 25.40 46.59 -29.54
N ALA A 724 24.77 46.80 -28.39
CA ALA A 724 24.88 48.07 -27.66
C ALA A 724 26.27 48.31 -27.09
N LEU A 725 26.94 47.26 -26.60
CA LEU A 725 28.32 47.35 -26.15
C LEU A 725 29.24 47.69 -27.33
N ARG A 726 29.01 47.07 -28.50
CA ARG A 726 29.80 47.31 -29.70
C ARG A 726 29.71 48.77 -30.20
N GLU A 727 28.55 49.40 -30.05
CA GLU A 727 28.33 50.82 -30.39
C GLU A 727 29.02 51.77 -29.41
N LYS A 728 28.96 51.49 -28.11
CA LYS A 728 29.40 52.42 -27.06
C LYS A 728 30.89 52.32 -26.73
N PHE A 729 31.54 51.20 -27.03
CA PHE A 729 32.94 50.97 -26.72
C PHE A 729 33.76 50.84 -28.00
N GLU A 730 34.68 51.77 -28.21
CA GLU A 730 35.75 51.62 -29.20
C GLU A 730 36.88 50.77 -28.58
N LEU A 731 36.91 49.48 -28.92
CA LEU A 731 38.00 48.61 -28.48
C LEU A 731 39.20 48.73 -29.41
N SER A 732 40.36 49.14 -28.88
CA SER A 732 41.64 49.09 -29.59
C SER A 732 42.18 47.65 -29.59
N LEU A 733 41.68 46.82 -30.51
CA LEU A 733 42.08 45.42 -30.67
C LEU A 733 43.11 45.24 -31.80
N LYS A 734 43.86 44.14 -31.77
CA LYS A 734 44.68 43.72 -32.92
C LYS A 734 43.76 43.31 -34.07
N ASN A 735 44.16 43.53 -35.32
CA ASN A 735 43.32 43.35 -36.52
C ASN A 735 42.64 41.96 -36.59
N TRP A 736 43.34 40.88 -36.24
CA TRP A 736 42.74 39.53 -36.22
C TRP A 736 41.69 39.36 -35.11
N GLN A 737 41.93 39.91 -33.90
CA GLN A 737 40.97 39.87 -32.80
C GLN A 737 39.70 40.68 -33.12
N PHE A 738 39.87 41.81 -33.81
CA PHE A 738 38.77 42.62 -34.30
C PHE A 738 37.92 41.87 -35.33
N ASN A 739 38.54 41.25 -36.33
CA ASN A 739 37.85 40.50 -37.37
C ASN A 739 37.14 39.24 -36.80
N THR A 740 37.76 38.52 -35.87
CA THR A 740 37.12 37.38 -35.18
C THR A 740 35.91 37.83 -34.35
N MET A 741 36.01 38.95 -33.64
CA MET A 741 34.88 39.53 -32.91
C MET A 741 33.72 39.90 -33.87
N GLN A 742 34.00 40.52 -35.01
CA GLN A 742 32.98 40.86 -36.02
C GLN A 742 32.28 39.60 -36.58
N MET A 743 33.03 38.52 -36.84
CA MET A 743 32.45 37.21 -37.20
C MET A 743 31.55 36.65 -36.10
N CYS A 744 31.97 36.70 -34.84
CA CYS A 744 31.15 36.23 -33.72
C CYS A 744 29.86 37.03 -33.56
N VAL A 745 29.90 38.37 -33.71
CA VAL A 745 28.71 39.23 -33.64
C VAL A 745 27.77 38.96 -34.81
N ALA A 746 28.29 38.76 -36.02
CA ALA A 746 27.50 38.38 -37.19
C ALA A 746 26.83 37.00 -37.01
N GLY A 747 27.58 36.01 -36.53
CA GLY A 747 27.06 34.68 -36.20
C GLY A 747 25.97 34.71 -35.13
N LEU A 748 26.20 35.47 -34.04
CA LEU A 748 25.21 35.66 -32.98
C LEU A 748 23.94 36.35 -33.51
N THR A 749 24.08 37.32 -34.43
CA THR A 749 22.95 37.98 -35.08
C THR A 749 22.13 37.01 -35.91
N PHE A 750 22.79 36.12 -36.67
CA PHE A 750 22.09 35.08 -37.45
C PHE A 750 21.33 34.10 -36.54
N ILE A 751 21.98 33.62 -35.47
CA ILE A 751 21.35 32.73 -34.48
C ILE A 751 20.14 33.43 -33.82
N ALA A 752 20.30 34.68 -33.38
CA ALA A 752 19.22 35.43 -32.75
C ALA A 752 18.02 35.65 -33.69
N LEU A 753 18.25 35.95 -34.97
CA LEU A 753 17.18 36.06 -35.96
C LEU A 753 16.47 34.72 -36.20
N LEU A 754 17.21 33.61 -36.28
CA LEU A 754 16.65 32.28 -36.42
C LEU A 754 15.76 31.92 -35.21
N VAL A 755 16.21 32.23 -34.00
CA VAL A 755 15.42 32.08 -32.77
C VAL A 755 14.13 32.89 -32.83
N LEU A 756 14.17 34.15 -33.29
CA LEU A 756 12.98 34.99 -33.42
C LEU A 756 11.96 34.39 -34.43
N VAL A 757 12.43 33.83 -35.54
CA VAL A 757 11.56 33.15 -36.52
C VAL A 757 10.91 31.90 -35.91
N VAL A 758 11.69 31.07 -35.21
CA VAL A 758 11.17 29.89 -34.49
C VAL A 758 10.15 30.30 -33.44
N ALA A 759 10.40 31.37 -32.69
CA ALA A 759 9.48 31.88 -31.68
C ALA A 759 8.15 32.35 -32.27
N VAL A 760 8.17 33.04 -33.41
CA VAL A 760 6.94 33.44 -34.14
C VAL A 760 6.18 32.21 -34.65
N GLY A 761 6.89 31.22 -35.19
CA GLY A 761 6.29 29.96 -35.66
C GLY A 761 5.58 29.21 -34.52
N ASN A 762 6.28 29.00 -33.41
CA ASN A 762 5.72 28.33 -32.22
C ASN A 762 4.56 29.12 -31.61
N GLY A 763 4.63 30.45 -31.61
CA GLY A 763 3.58 31.29 -31.05
C GLY A 763 2.31 31.37 -31.89
N LEU A 764 2.39 31.27 -33.22
CA LEU A 764 1.21 31.33 -34.11
C LEU A 764 0.58 29.96 -34.39
N LEU A 765 1.41 28.92 -34.57
CA LEU A 765 0.97 27.57 -34.91
C LEU A 765 0.89 26.64 -33.70
N GLY A 766 1.60 26.96 -32.61
CA GLY A 766 1.60 26.19 -31.38
C GLY A 766 0.40 26.50 -30.47
N MET A 767 0.36 25.78 -29.35
CA MET A 767 -0.64 25.96 -28.30
C MET A 767 -0.02 26.80 -27.17
N PRO A 768 -0.77 27.73 -26.55
CA PRO A 768 -0.23 28.57 -25.48
C PRO A 768 0.21 27.73 -24.29
N GLU A 769 1.49 27.80 -23.94
CA GLU A 769 2.01 27.13 -22.74
C GLU A 769 1.84 28.03 -21.51
N MET A 770 0.71 27.85 -20.83
CA MET A 770 0.44 28.52 -19.55
C MET A 770 1.18 27.86 -18.37
N GLN A 771 1.91 26.79 -18.64
CA GLN A 771 2.68 26.02 -17.66
C GLN A 771 1.82 25.64 -16.44
N ILE A 772 0.61 25.13 -16.73
CA ILE A 772 -0.32 24.69 -15.69
C ILE A 772 0.24 23.41 -15.05
N ALA A 773 0.41 23.45 -13.73
CA ALA A 773 0.94 22.36 -12.93
C ALA A 773 0.18 22.23 -11.60
N GLY A 774 0.48 21.21 -10.81
CA GLY A 774 -0.12 20.99 -9.48
C GLY A 774 -1.24 19.96 -9.48
N ASN A 775 -1.19 19.02 -8.53
CA ASN A 775 -2.13 17.91 -8.39
C ASN A 775 -2.39 17.13 -9.70
N GLY A 776 -1.36 16.92 -10.52
CA GLY A 776 -1.48 16.26 -11.83
C GLY A 776 -2.24 17.07 -12.90
N SER A 777 -2.46 18.36 -12.69
CA SER A 777 -3.13 19.24 -13.66
C SER A 777 -2.27 19.51 -14.89
N SER A 778 -2.93 19.72 -16.03
CA SER A 778 -2.35 20.10 -17.32
C SER A 778 -3.22 21.16 -18.00
N ALA A 779 -2.87 21.58 -19.21
CA ALA A 779 -3.64 22.56 -19.98
C ALA A 779 -5.11 22.15 -20.25
N TYR A 780 -5.40 20.84 -20.26
CA TYR A 780 -6.71 20.30 -20.63
C TYR A 780 -7.37 19.47 -19.52
N ALA A 781 -6.65 19.18 -18.44
CA ALA A 781 -7.15 18.45 -17.29
C ALA A 781 -6.82 19.26 -16.04
N LEU A 782 -7.81 19.88 -15.42
CA LEU A 782 -7.62 20.65 -14.18
C LEU A 782 -8.10 19.82 -13.00
N ASN A 783 -7.22 19.61 -12.02
CA ASN A 783 -7.48 18.72 -10.89
C ASN A 783 -7.33 19.46 -9.56
N TRP A 784 -8.37 19.45 -8.74
CA TRP A 784 -8.33 19.98 -7.38
C TRP A 784 -8.56 18.88 -6.35
N TYR A 785 -8.00 19.07 -5.15
CA TYR A 785 -8.17 18.20 -3.99
C TYR A 785 -8.41 19.04 -2.73
N GLN A 786 -9.31 18.56 -1.87
CA GLN A 786 -9.56 19.08 -0.53
C GLN A 786 -9.65 17.91 0.46
N ASP A 787 -8.95 18.04 1.59
CA ASP A 787 -8.86 17.02 2.63
C ASP A 787 -10.18 16.86 3.40
N ARG A 788 -10.79 17.98 3.80
CA ARG A 788 -12.07 18.05 4.49
C ARG A 788 -12.93 19.14 3.91
N SER A 789 -14.17 18.79 3.57
CA SER A 789 -15.20 19.71 3.12
C SER A 789 -16.40 19.61 4.04
N ALA A 790 -17.17 20.70 4.12
CA ALA A 790 -18.45 20.72 4.81
C ALA A 790 -19.49 19.89 4.03
N GLU A 791 -20.77 20.00 4.43
CA GLU A 791 -21.90 19.34 3.76
C GLU A 791 -22.01 19.77 2.29
N ILE A 792 -21.78 21.06 2.02
CA ILE A 792 -21.74 21.63 0.67
C ILE A 792 -20.31 21.49 0.13
N LEU A 793 -20.20 20.86 -1.05
CA LEU A 793 -18.93 20.71 -1.74
C LEU A 793 -18.38 22.09 -2.17
N PRO A 794 -17.06 22.31 -2.04
CA PRO A 794 -16.41 23.51 -2.55
C PRO A 794 -16.58 23.59 -4.08
N GLN A 795 -16.65 24.82 -4.60
CA GLN A 795 -16.88 25.08 -6.01
C GLN A 795 -15.62 25.67 -6.65
N PRO A 796 -14.63 24.85 -7.04
CA PRO A 796 -13.50 25.34 -7.80
C PRO A 796 -13.98 26.05 -9.06
N SER A 797 -13.20 27.03 -9.52
CA SER A 797 -13.56 27.83 -10.68
C SER A 797 -12.36 28.11 -11.55
N PHE A 798 -12.58 28.37 -12.83
CA PHE A 798 -11.51 28.74 -13.74
C PHE A 798 -12.02 29.73 -14.77
N ILE A 799 -11.07 30.47 -15.34
CA ILE A 799 -11.31 31.41 -16.44
C ILE A 799 -10.62 30.85 -17.67
N SER A 800 -11.39 30.66 -18.73
CA SER A 800 -10.88 30.22 -20.03
C SER A 800 -11.39 31.13 -21.14
N VAL A 801 -10.60 31.34 -22.18
CA VAL A 801 -11.00 32.13 -23.35
C VAL A 801 -10.88 31.28 -24.62
N PRO A 802 -11.63 31.59 -25.68
CA PRO A 802 -11.48 30.89 -26.95
C PRO A 802 -10.07 31.06 -27.55
N MET A 803 -9.54 30.01 -28.18
CA MET A 803 -8.18 29.99 -28.74
C MET A 803 -7.91 31.07 -29.81
N TRP A 804 -8.95 31.59 -30.49
CA TRP A 804 -8.77 32.65 -31.48
C TRP A 804 -8.23 33.95 -30.86
N LEU A 805 -8.57 34.24 -29.60
CA LEU A 805 -8.11 35.44 -28.90
C LEU A 805 -6.59 35.42 -28.72
N TYR A 806 -6.04 34.26 -28.34
CA TYR A 806 -4.59 34.03 -28.28
C TYR A 806 -3.93 34.27 -29.63
N ARG A 807 -4.49 33.69 -30.71
CA ARG A 807 -3.94 33.84 -32.07
C ARG A 807 -3.90 35.29 -32.54
N VAL A 808 -4.94 36.08 -32.22
CA VAL A 808 -4.97 37.52 -32.53
C VAL A 808 -3.90 38.27 -31.76
N LEU A 809 -3.74 37.99 -30.45
CA LEU A 809 -2.70 38.62 -29.63
C LEU A 809 -1.28 38.29 -30.14
N MET A 810 -1.03 37.03 -30.50
CA MET A 810 0.25 36.60 -31.06
C MET A 810 0.53 37.18 -32.44
N LEU A 811 -0.49 37.34 -33.28
CA LEU A 811 -0.36 38.00 -34.59
C LEU A 811 0.01 39.48 -34.43
N LEU A 812 -0.67 40.20 -33.53
CA LEU A 812 -0.33 41.59 -33.20
C LEU A 812 1.11 41.72 -32.69
N TRP A 813 1.53 40.78 -31.84
CA TRP A 813 2.90 40.71 -31.34
C TRP A 813 3.92 40.45 -32.46
N ALA A 814 3.67 39.49 -33.36
CA ALA A 814 4.55 39.17 -34.47
C ALA A 814 4.70 40.35 -35.45
N LEU A 815 3.61 41.08 -35.72
CA LEU A 815 3.62 42.27 -36.56
C LEU A 815 4.44 43.40 -35.92
N TRP A 816 4.28 43.62 -34.62
CA TRP A 816 5.12 44.56 -33.88
C TRP A 816 6.60 44.16 -33.91
N LEU A 817 6.90 42.87 -33.69
CA LEU A 817 8.27 42.35 -33.71
C LEU A 817 8.93 42.56 -35.07
N ALA A 818 8.22 42.30 -36.17
CA ALA A 818 8.74 42.51 -37.53
C ALA A 818 9.19 43.96 -37.76
N VAL A 819 8.38 44.94 -37.31
CA VAL A 819 8.73 46.37 -37.40
C VAL A 819 9.92 46.70 -36.46
N ALA A 820 9.93 46.15 -35.25
CA ALA A 820 11.00 46.37 -34.28
C ALA A 820 12.36 45.83 -34.76
N VAL A 821 12.39 44.62 -35.33
CA VAL A 821 13.60 43.97 -35.85
C VAL A 821 14.22 44.77 -36.98
N LEU A 822 13.43 45.37 -37.89
CA LEU A 822 13.96 46.28 -38.91
C LEU A 822 14.69 47.50 -38.29
N GLY A 823 14.14 48.03 -37.19
CA GLY A 823 14.78 49.09 -36.41
C GLY A 823 16.08 48.62 -35.77
N TRP A 824 16.07 47.43 -35.16
CA TRP A 824 17.25 46.84 -34.49
C TRP A 824 18.35 46.46 -35.48
N LEU A 825 18.02 45.99 -36.69
CA LEU A 825 19.01 45.67 -37.73
C LEU A 825 19.68 46.94 -38.28
N ARG A 826 18.91 48.02 -38.51
CA ARG A 826 19.49 49.32 -38.90
C ARG A 826 20.43 49.85 -37.84
N TRP A 827 20.06 49.71 -36.56
CA TRP A 827 20.89 50.08 -35.43
C TRP A 827 22.14 49.18 -35.32
N GLY A 828 21.97 47.86 -35.41
CA GLY A 828 23.07 46.89 -35.37
C GLY A 828 24.08 47.11 -36.50
N TRP A 829 23.63 47.48 -37.70
CA TRP A 829 24.53 47.85 -38.80
C TRP A 829 25.38 49.08 -38.48
N LYS A 830 24.79 50.11 -37.87
CA LYS A 830 25.53 51.29 -37.40
C LYS A 830 26.54 50.91 -36.32
N ALA A 831 26.12 50.08 -35.36
CA ALA A 831 26.98 49.61 -34.27
C ALA A 831 28.19 48.81 -34.78
N MET A 832 28.01 47.93 -35.78
CA MET A 832 29.11 47.15 -36.37
C MET A 832 30.10 48.02 -37.16
N ASN A 833 29.67 49.18 -37.68
CA ASN A 833 30.48 50.07 -38.50
C ASN A 833 31.36 51.04 -37.68
N VAL A 834 31.22 51.08 -36.35
CA VAL A 834 32.06 51.91 -35.46
C VAL A 834 33.51 51.41 -35.47
N GLY A 835 34.45 52.14 -36.07
CA GLY A 835 35.86 51.72 -36.19
C GLY A 835 36.17 50.85 -37.42
N GLY A 836 35.26 50.80 -38.41
CA GLY A 836 35.41 50.04 -39.66
C GLY A 836 34.83 48.63 -39.61
N LEU A 837 34.39 48.11 -40.77
CA LEU A 837 33.81 46.76 -40.88
C LEU A 837 34.86 45.66 -40.76
N TRP A 838 36.01 45.84 -41.41
CA TRP A 838 37.12 44.90 -41.42
C TRP A 838 38.46 45.65 -41.32
N GLN A 839 39.41 45.12 -40.55
CA GLN A 839 40.76 45.68 -40.44
C GLN A 839 41.76 44.88 -41.28
N SER A 840 42.45 45.55 -42.19
CA SER A 840 43.54 45.00 -43.01
C SER A 840 44.91 45.25 -42.35
N ALA A 841 45.86 44.33 -42.53
CA ALA A 841 47.21 44.50 -41.99
C ALA A 841 47.89 45.75 -42.58
N PRO A 842 48.64 46.54 -41.78
CA PRO A 842 49.36 47.69 -42.30
C PRO A 842 50.37 47.23 -43.37
N PRO A 843 50.51 47.95 -44.50
CA PRO A 843 51.46 47.59 -45.54
C PRO A 843 52.88 47.62 -44.95
N VAL A 844 53.64 46.54 -45.16
CA VAL A 844 55.05 46.47 -44.76
C VAL A 844 55.81 47.60 -45.48
N PRO A 845 56.48 48.52 -44.78
CA PRO A 845 57.25 49.57 -45.44
C PRO A 845 58.38 48.91 -46.24
N ARG A 846 58.38 49.12 -47.56
CA ARG A 846 59.51 48.74 -48.42
C ARG A 846 60.72 49.56 -47.99
N SER A 847 61.79 48.89 -47.53
CA SER A 847 63.08 49.53 -47.27
C SER A 847 63.57 50.24 -48.55
N PRO A 848 64.10 51.47 -48.47
CA PRO A 848 64.61 52.16 -49.65
C PRO A 848 65.85 51.43 -50.18
N VAL A 849 65.81 51.09 -51.47
CA VAL A 849 66.97 50.61 -52.23
C VAL A 849 67.95 51.78 -52.36
N VAL A 850 69.13 51.64 -51.75
CA VAL A 850 70.26 52.54 -51.98
C VAL A 850 70.70 52.37 -53.44
N THR A 851 70.54 53.44 -54.22
CA THR A 851 71.06 53.54 -55.59
C THR A 851 72.45 54.16 -55.48
N ASP A 852 73.49 53.37 -55.73
CA ASP A 852 74.84 53.88 -55.93
C ASP A 852 74.92 54.43 -57.37
N GLN A 853 75.02 55.75 -57.50
CA GLN A 853 75.39 56.44 -58.72
C GLN A 853 76.55 57.37 -58.40
N SER A 854 77.77 56.92 -58.66
CA SER A 854 78.84 57.81 -59.11
C SER A 854 79.25 57.36 -60.51
N GLY A 855 79.16 58.30 -61.45
CA GLY A 855 79.72 58.17 -62.78
C GLY A 855 81.08 58.87 -62.82
N LYS A 856 82.02 58.25 -63.54
CA LYS A 856 83.18 58.82 -64.27
C LYS A 856 84.10 59.80 -63.52
N GLU A 857 85.35 59.39 -63.34
CA GLU A 857 86.36 59.44 -64.43
C GLU A 857 86.99 58.08 -64.66
#